data_AF-A0A1T4YXC7-F1
#
_entry.id   AF-A0A1T4YXC7-F1
#
_cell.length_a   1.000
_cell.length_b   1.000
_cell.length_c   1.000
_cell.angle_alpha   90.00
_cell.angle_beta   90.00
_cell.angle_gamma   90.00
#
_symmetry.space_group_name_H-M   'P 1'
#
loop_
_entity.id
_entity.type
_entity.pdbx_description
1 polymer ?
#
loop_
_entity_poly.entity_id
_entity_poly.type
_entity_poly.pdbx_seq_one_letter_code
_entity_poly.pdbx_strand_id
1 'polypeptide(L)'
;MLVALAASQGWAQEKPVSFVHDVMPHLMKAGCAAGNCHAKPEGQNNFKLSVFGYDPKHDYHEIVRDDRGRRVFPAAPEESLLLKKATGEVPHEGGARIKRDSLAYRYTVAWIRAGMPMEIPGEPQLAQVQVEPREKNYRKAETQQLKVMAKFSDGTQRDVTALSDYLSQDKEVADVDELGRVEVGSVSGEGVIVVRYMGFVDVARVTVPTEKALPTELYAKLPVNNEIDRLVYARHQKLGILPSDTCTDEEFLRRVSMDLVGRLPTGDQARRFIADLRTDKRQRLVDELLRDPNYADHWAVKWGDLIRPNPSRVGVKPVYLLDAWLRDSFRQNKPYDQMVRELLTAEGSSHEYGPVAVLRDKREPIDASSFVSQIFLGVRLDCAKCHHHPSEKWTQEDYYQLAAFFGQMKRKGQAISAPISGEPEYWWYGGKGEVTHPVTDAVMVPKPPDGPEMPYVKGQDPRVALTDWMASSDNPFFAKAIVNRIWSDFLGRGIVDPVDDFRVSNPPTNEDLLEWLAHDFSSHGYDLKHLMRTIVNSRTYQLSSQPNDSNLADNKNFSHSLKRRLSAEVLLDAVSDLTGIRDAFSGLPPNSRAVQTWNHELDSDFLDAFGRPNASQECPCERDRKSSVVQALHLMNSNSLQTKLSSPSGKLKALAKGNLPEPKVVTEIYLAAYNRLPTDQELKTALQFFSQPGSTREIAIEDLAWALINSAEFVFNH
;
A
#
# COMPACT_ATOMS: atom_id res chain seq x y z
N MET A 1 40.16 19.52 -67.52
CA MET A 1 41.44 19.21 -66.82
C MET A 1 41.33 19.83 -65.42
N LEU A 2 40.79 19.13 -64.41
CA LEU A 2 41.39 18.07 -63.58
C LEU A 2 42.61 18.53 -62.78
N VAL A 3 42.46 18.58 -61.44
CA VAL A 3 43.29 17.99 -60.35
C VAL A 3 42.67 18.53 -59.04
N ALA A 4 41.78 17.78 -58.37
CA ALA A 4 42.04 16.79 -57.32
C ALA A 4 42.57 17.39 -55.99
N LEU A 5 41.66 17.56 -55.03
CA LEU A 5 41.96 17.61 -53.59
C LEU A 5 41.22 16.43 -52.95
N ALA A 6 41.96 15.34 -52.75
CA ALA A 6 41.50 14.18 -52.02
C ALA A 6 41.33 14.54 -50.55
N ALA A 7 40.09 14.51 -50.06
CA ALA A 7 39.81 14.51 -48.63
C ALA A 7 40.10 13.11 -48.08
N SER A 8 41.23 12.97 -47.40
CA SER A 8 41.49 11.83 -46.52
C SER A 8 40.55 11.91 -45.31
N GLN A 9 39.35 11.32 -45.41
CA GLN A 9 38.58 10.95 -44.24
C GLN A 9 39.29 9.77 -43.57
N GLY A 10 40.21 10.08 -42.66
CA GLY A 10 40.73 9.11 -41.71
C GLY A 10 39.56 8.55 -40.90
N TRP A 11 39.40 7.24 -40.94
CA TRP A 11 38.42 6.51 -40.15
C TRP A 11 38.69 6.77 -38.67
N ALA A 12 37.83 7.55 -38.03
CA ALA A 12 37.76 7.55 -36.58
C ALA A 12 37.48 6.10 -36.16
N GLN A 13 38.35 5.54 -35.34
CA GLN A 13 38.26 4.18 -34.81
C GLN A 13 36.83 3.98 -34.26
N GLU A 14 36.03 3.14 -34.92
CA GLU A 14 34.66 2.88 -34.48
C GLU A 14 34.73 2.39 -33.03
N LYS A 15 34.05 3.12 -32.14
CA LYS A 15 33.99 2.78 -30.71
C LYS A 15 33.54 1.31 -30.59
N PRO A 16 34.21 0.48 -29.78
CA PRO A 16 33.76 -0.89 -29.56
C PRO A 16 32.29 -0.90 -29.14
N VAL A 17 31.48 -1.77 -29.77
CA VAL A 17 30.03 -1.88 -29.58
C VAL A 17 29.72 -3.19 -28.87
N SER A 18 28.93 -3.16 -27.79
CA SER A 18 28.48 -4.36 -27.07
C SER A 18 26.97 -4.57 -27.17
N PHE A 19 26.53 -5.80 -26.92
CA PHE A 19 25.09 -6.09 -26.85
C PHE A 19 24.43 -5.30 -25.71
N VAL A 20 25.02 -5.37 -24.52
CA VAL A 20 24.42 -4.84 -23.28
C VAL A 20 24.27 -3.31 -23.34
N HIS A 21 25.27 -2.57 -23.81
CA HIS A 21 25.23 -1.10 -23.78
C HIS A 21 24.68 -0.44 -25.03
N ASP A 22 24.85 -1.05 -26.20
CA ASP A 22 24.64 -0.35 -27.47
C ASP A 22 23.56 -0.98 -28.34
N VAL A 23 23.17 -2.24 -28.12
CA VAL A 23 22.10 -2.88 -28.91
C VAL A 23 20.83 -3.04 -28.09
N MET A 24 20.94 -3.62 -26.90
CA MET A 24 19.80 -3.91 -26.03
C MET A 24 18.95 -2.67 -25.72
N PRO A 25 19.52 -1.50 -25.35
CA PRO A 25 18.70 -0.31 -25.04
C PRO A 25 17.89 0.18 -26.24
N HIS A 26 18.45 0.04 -27.44
CA HIS A 26 17.75 0.40 -28.68
C HIS A 26 16.63 -0.58 -29.02
N LEU A 27 16.82 -1.88 -28.80
CA LEU A 27 15.77 -2.89 -28.97
C LEU A 27 14.63 -2.71 -27.96
N MET A 28 14.97 -2.33 -26.72
CA MET A 28 14.00 -1.99 -25.68
C MET A 28 13.18 -0.77 -26.08
N LYS A 29 13.84 0.33 -26.46
CA LYS A 29 13.17 1.57 -26.89
C LYS A 29 12.27 1.37 -28.10
N ALA A 30 12.64 0.47 -29.00
CA ALA A 30 11.82 0.10 -30.16
C ALA A 30 10.59 -0.78 -29.79
N GLY A 31 10.47 -1.21 -28.54
CA GLY A 31 9.36 -2.03 -28.03
C GLY A 31 9.48 -3.52 -28.35
N CYS A 32 10.64 -4.01 -28.82
CA CYS A 32 10.81 -5.43 -29.15
C CYS A 32 10.68 -6.33 -27.91
N ALA A 33 11.16 -5.84 -26.76
CA ALA A 33 11.11 -6.50 -25.45
C ALA A 33 9.88 -6.07 -24.61
N ALA A 34 8.81 -5.58 -25.24
CA ALA A 34 7.55 -5.27 -24.56
C ALA A 34 6.68 -6.52 -24.39
N GLY A 35 5.81 -6.52 -23.37
CA GLY A 35 4.94 -7.66 -23.04
C GLY A 35 3.90 -8.01 -24.11
N ASN A 36 3.63 -7.12 -25.07
CA ASN A 36 2.81 -7.42 -26.24
C ASN A 36 3.61 -7.97 -27.44
N CYS A 37 4.94 -8.01 -27.36
CA CYS A 37 5.87 -8.48 -28.39
C CYS A 37 6.61 -9.74 -27.92
N HIS A 38 7.95 -9.72 -27.81
CA HIS A 38 8.75 -10.91 -27.49
C HIS A 38 8.93 -11.18 -25.99
N ALA A 39 8.51 -10.25 -25.12
CA ALA A 39 8.58 -10.43 -23.67
C ALA A 39 7.31 -11.04 -23.05
N LYS A 40 6.54 -11.80 -23.84
CA LYS A 40 5.45 -12.64 -23.35
C LYS A 40 6.01 -13.84 -22.58
N PRO A 41 5.27 -14.41 -21.62
CA PRO A 41 5.71 -15.60 -20.88
C PRO A 41 6.16 -16.76 -21.79
N GLU A 42 5.45 -16.98 -22.89
CA GLU A 42 5.76 -18.01 -23.91
C GLU A 42 6.67 -17.49 -25.05
N GLY A 43 7.03 -16.20 -25.03
CA GLY A 43 7.62 -15.51 -26.18
C GLY A 43 6.62 -15.34 -27.34
N GLN A 44 7.12 -14.99 -28.52
CA GLN A 44 6.33 -14.93 -29.75
C GLN A 44 7.08 -15.63 -30.88
N ASN A 45 6.45 -16.62 -31.52
CA ASN A 45 7.01 -17.38 -32.64
C ASN A 45 8.38 -18.00 -32.32
N ASN A 46 8.50 -18.66 -31.16
CA ASN A 46 9.73 -19.25 -30.63
C ASN A 46 10.88 -18.24 -30.46
N PHE A 47 10.58 -16.96 -30.26
CA PHE A 47 11.57 -15.95 -29.91
C PHE A 47 11.11 -15.23 -28.65
N LYS A 48 11.91 -15.38 -27.59
CA LYS A 48 11.61 -14.85 -26.27
C LYS A 48 12.69 -13.85 -25.88
N LEU A 49 12.27 -12.72 -25.33
CA LEU A 49 13.15 -11.75 -24.70
C LEU A 49 12.68 -11.53 -23.27
N SER A 50 13.60 -11.14 -22.41
CA SER A 50 13.33 -10.68 -21.07
C SER A 50 12.51 -9.38 -21.14
N VAL A 51 11.59 -9.21 -20.20
CA VAL A 51 10.78 -7.99 -20.11
C VAL A 51 11.74 -6.82 -19.89
N PHE A 52 11.67 -5.78 -20.70
CA PHE A 52 12.53 -4.59 -20.58
C PHE A 52 14.04 -4.89 -20.42
N GLY A 53 14.58 -5.95 -21.04
CA GLY A 53 16.02 -6.22 -21.07
C GLY A 53 16.67 -6.54 -19.72
N TYR A 54 15.91 -7.06 -18.74
CA TYR A 54 16.42 -7.39 -17.41
C TYR A 54 17.38 -8.59 -17.37
N ASP A 55 17.35 -9.50 -18.35
CA ASP A 55 18.30 -10.62 -18.46
C ASP A 55 19.08 -10.53 -19.78
N PRO A 56 20.15 -9.71 -19.83
CA PRO A 56 20.93 -9.53 -21.05
C PRO A 56 21.60 -10.82 -21.53
N LYS A 57 21.88 -11.78 -20.63
CA LYS A 57 22.49 -13.08 -20.99
C LYS A 57 21.49 -13.94 -21.73
N HIS A 58 20.26 -14.04 -21.23
CA HIS A 58 19.18 -14.74 -21.90
C HIS A 58 18.86 -14.10 -23.24
N ASP A 59 18.71 -12.77 -23.28
CA ASP A 59 18.36 -12.04 -24.52
C ASP A 59 19.43 -12.19 -25.60
N TYR A 60 20.70 -12.08 -25.19
CA TYR A 60 21.83 -12.34 -26.07
C TYR A 60 21.79 -13.77 -26.62
N HIS A 61 21.53 -14.77 -25.78
CA HIS A 61 21.44 -16.16 -26.20
C HIS A 61 20.31 -16.37 -27.21
N GLU A 62 19.12 -15.83 -26.95
CA GLU A 62 17.94 -15.91 -27.83
C GLU A 62 18.17 -15.26 -29.19
N ILE A 63 18.90 -14.14 -29.21
CA ILE A 63 19.24 -13.44 -30.46
C ILE A 63 20.36 -14.14 -31.22
N VAL A 64 21.43 -14.56 -30.54
CA VAL A 64 22.68 -14.97 -31.20
C VAL A 64 22.81 -16.48 -31.37
N ARG A 65 22.32 -17.27 -30.41
CA ARG A 65 22.59 -18.71 -30.33
C ARG A 65 21.36 -19.58 -30.58
N ASP A 66 20.19 -19.13 -30.15
CA ASP A 66 18.95 -19.89 -30.27
C ASP A 66 18.62 -20.23 -31.73
N ASP A 67 17.98 -21.39 -31.92
CA ASP A 67 17.64 -21.98 -33.23
C ASP A 67 18.80 -21.90 -34.24
N ARG A 68 19.99 -22.30 -33.78
CA ARG A 68 21.25 -22.32 -34.55
C ARG A 68 21.67 -20.95 -35.09
N GLY A 69 21.35 -19.87 -34.38
CA GLY A 69 21.77 -18.51 -34.70
C GLY A 69 21.06 -17.90 -35.91
N ARG A 70 19.89 -18.40 -36.29
CA ARG A 70 19.13 -17.95 -37.48
C ARG A 70 18.78 -16.47 -37.54
N ARG A 71 18.87 -15.74 -36.41
CA ARG A 71 18.41 -14.34 -36.30
C ARG A 71 19.48 -13.34 -36.72
N VAL A 72 20.74 -13.73 -36.69
CA VAL A 72 21.91 -12.90 -36.99
C VAL A 72 22.73 -13.52 -38.11
N PHE A 73 23.21 -12.71 -39.05
CA PHE A 73 24.01 -13.19 -40.18
C PHE A 73 25.30 -12.37 -40.32
N PRO A 74 26.39 -12.77 -39.64
CA PRO A 74 27.62 -11.97 -39.57
C PRO A 74 28.29 -11.67 -40.92
N ALA A 75 28.13 -12.57 -41.90
CA ALA A 75 28.73 -12.40 -43.23
C ALA A 75 28.05 -11.28 -44.05
N ALA A 76 26.79 -10.97 -43.78
CA ALA A 76 26.07 -9.82 -44.32
C ALA A 76 25.11 -9.29 -43.24
N PRO A 77 25.60 -8.45 -42.31
CA PRO A 77 24.85 -8.01 -41.15
C PRO A 77 23.46 -7.46 -41.49
N GLU A 78 23.36 -6.67 -42.55
CA GLU A 78 22.12 -6.06 -43.06
C GLU A 78 21.07 -7.09 -43.49
N GLU A 79 21.50 -8.30 -43.84
CA GLU A 79 20.62 -9.41 -44.26
C GLU A 79 20.09 -10.23 -43.08
N SER A 80 20.51 -9.91 -41.85
CA SER A 80 20.09 -10.58 -40.63
C SER A 80 18.57 -10.53 -40.45
N LEU A 81 17.97 -11.66 -40.09
CA LEU A 81 16.53 -11.78 -39.90
C LEU A 81 16.00 -10.81 -38.82
N LEU A 82 16.79 -10.59 -37.76
CA LEU A 82 16.49 -9.60 -36.71
C LEU A 82 16.23 -8.21 -37.31
N LEU A 83 17.15 -7.73 -38.16
CA LEU A 83 17.05 -6.42 -38.79
C LEU A 83 15.91 -6.36 -39.81
N LYS A 84 15.81 -7.37 -40.69
CA LYS A 84 14.75 -7.42 -41.71
C LYS A 84 13.34 -7.42 -41.13
N LYS A 85 13.13 -8.13 -40.01
CA LYS A 85 11.84 -8.11 -39.30
C LYS A 85 11.62 -6.78 -38.59
N ALA A 86 12.65 -6.23 -37.93
CA ALA A 86 12.56 -4.96 -37.24
C ALA A 86 12.30 -3.77 -38.18
N THR A 87 12.82 -3.79 -39.41
CA THR A 87 12.58 -2.75 -40.44
C THR A 87 11.33 -2.97 -41.27
N GLY A 88 10.67 -4.13 -41.12
CA GLY A 88 9.48 -4.51 -41.90
C GLY A 88 9.77 -4.97 -43.33
N GLU A 89 11.03 -5.24 -43.69
CA GLU A 89 11.41 -5.81 -44.99
C GLU A 89 10.92 -7.24 -45.18
N VAL A 90 10.77 -7.98 -44.08
CA VAL A 90 10.12 -9.28 -44.05
C VAL A 90 8.85 -9.16 -43.19
N PRO A 91 7.72 -9.77 -43.60
CA PRO A 91 6.46 -9.71 -42.85
C PRO A 91 6.66 -10.05 -41.37
N HIS A 92 6.23 -9.15 -40.49
CA HIS A 92 6.34 -9.29 -39.04
C HIS A 92 5.03 -8.84 -38.42
N GLU A 93 4.39 -9.69 -37.61
CA GLU A 93 3.11 -9.37 -36.94
C GLU A 93 3.24 -8.14 -36.05
N GLY A 94 4.39 -7.94 -35.42
CA GLY A 94 4.69 -6.76 -34.62
C GLY A 94 4.89 -5.48 -35.44
N GLY A 95 4.86 -5.53 -36.78
CA GLY A 95 5.13 -4.40 -37.65
C GLY A 95 6.60 -3.97 -37.68
N ALA A 96 6.88 -2.87 -38.40
CA ALA A 96 8.19 -2.23 -38.39
C ALA A 96 8.38 -1.46 -37.08
N ARG A 97 9.49 -1.75 -36.38
CA ARG A 97 9.86 -1.16 -35.08
C ARG A 97 11.08 -0.24 -35.16
N ILE A 98 11.93 -0.42 -36.17
CA ILE A 98 13.18 0.32 -36.36
C ILE A 98 13.23 0.86 -37.79
N LYS A 99 13.72 2.09 -37.99
CA LYS A 99 13.98 2.65 -39.32
C LYS A 99 15.43 2.37 -39.75
N ARG A 100 15.67 2.14 -41.05
CA ARG A 100 17.01 1.85 -41.61
C ARG A 100 18.05 2.95 -41.33
N ASP A 101 17.63 4.20 -41.28
CA ASP A 101 18.51 5.35 -41.04
C ASP A 101 18.75 5.65 -39.56
N SER A 102 18.05 4.94 -38.65
CA SER A 102 18.11 5.15 -37.20
C SER A 102 19.42 4.68 -36.56
N LEU A 103 19.73 5.22 -35.38
CA LEU A 103 20.86 4.75 -34.56
C LEU A 103 20.73 3.28 -34.18
N ALA A 104 19.52 2.82 -33.85
CA ALA A 104 19.25 1.42 -33.49
C ALA A 104 19.68 0.45 -34.60
N TYR A 105 19.38 0.77 -35.87
CA TYR A 105 19.81 -0.01 -37.01
C TYR A 105 21.34 -0.02 -37.14
N ARG A 106 21.98 1.16 -37.05
CA ARG A 106 23.44 1.31 -37.19
C ARG A 106 24.21 0.57 -36.10
N TYR A 107 23.82 0.70 -34.83
CA TYR A 107 24.47 0.00 -33.72
C TYR A 107 24.31 -1.51 -33.83
N THR A 108 23.11 -1.99 -34.21
CA THR A 108 22.88 -3.42 -34.40
C THR A 108 23.73 -3.99 -35.54
N VAL A 109 23.85 -3.28 -36.67
CA VAL A 109 24.73 -3.67 -37.78
C VAL A 109 26.21 -3.68 -37.36
N ALA A 110 26.66 -2.64 -36.66
CA ALA A 110 28.05 -2.53 -36.18
C ALA A 110 28.38 -3.65 -35.19
N TRP A 111 27.48 -3.96 -34.26
CA TRP A 111 27.60 -5.06 -33.31
C TRP A 111 27.68 -6.43 -34.00
N ILE A 112 26.81 -6.69 -34.99
CA ILE A 112 26.85 -7.94 -35.76
C ILE A 112 28.18 -8.07 -36.51
N ARG A 113 28.65 -6.97 -37.12
CA ARG A 113 29.94 -6.92 -37.83
C ARG A 113 31.14 -7.13 -36.90
N ALA A 114 31.05 -6.66 -35.65
CA ALA A 114 32.07 -6.85 -34.63
C ALA A 114 32.12 -8.28 -34.04
N GLY A 115 31.30 -9.21 -34.56
CA GLY A 115 31.25 -10.59 -34.06
C GLY A 115 30.30 -10.75 -32.86
N MET A 116 29.38 -9.81 -32.66
CA MET A 116 28.33 -9.83 -31.65
C MET A 116 28.89 -10.02 -30.22
N PRO A 117 29.85 -9.21 -29.73
CA PRO A 117 30.29 -9.34 -28.35
C PRO A 117 29.11 -9.05 -27.40
N MET A 118 28.92 -9.89 -26.38
CA MET A 118 27.91 -9.63 -25.36
C MET A 118 28.29 -8.40 -24.54
N GLU A 119 29.51 -8.41 -24.00
CA GLU A 119 30.15 -7.34 -23.24
C GLU A 119 31.59 -7.17 -23.76
N ILE A 120 32.14 -5.97 -23.61
CA ILE A 120 33.55 -5.71 -23.87
C ILE A 120 34.34 -5.93 -22.55
N PRO A 121 35.50 -6.61 -22.56
CA PRO A 121 36.30 -6.79 -21.35
C PRO A 121 36.64 -5.45 -20.69
N GLY A 122 36.32 -5.30 -19.39
CA GLY A 122 36.51 -4.06 -18.64
C GLY A 122 35.48 -2.97 -18.92
N GLU A 123 34.39 -3.29 -19.60
CA GLU A 123 33.28 -2.38 -19.85
C GLU A 123 32.59 -1.98 -18.54
N PRO A 124 32.42 -0.66 -18.29
CA PRO A 124 31.92 -0.17 -17.01
C PRO A 124 30.42 -0.45 -16.86
N GLN A 125 29.98 -0.99 -15.73
CA GLN A 125 28.58 -1.37 -15.53
C GLN A 125 27.71 -0.15 -15.23
N LEU A 126 26.45 -0.16 -15.68
CA LEU A 126 25.49 0.89 -15.31
C LEU A 126 25.27 0.87 -13.79
N ALA A 127 25.53 2.00 -13.14
CA ALA A 127 25.44 2.12 -11.69
C ALA A 127 24.18 2.89 -11.25
N GLN A 128 23.74 3.88 -12.03
CA GLN A 128 22.59 4.71 -11.69
C GLN A 128 22.01 5.39 -12.94
N VAL A 129 20.72 5.67 -12.90
CA VAL A 129 20.04 6.59 -13.83
C VAL A 129 19.50 7.77 -13.03
N GLN A 130 19.64 8.98 -13.58
CA GLN A 130 19.17 10.21 -12.96
C GLN A 130 18.38 11.05 -13.96
N VAL A 131 17.17 11.48 -13.59
CA VAL A 131 16.37 12.44 -14.37
C VAL A 131 16.51 13.87 -13.84
N GLU A 132 16.58 14.83 -14.75
CA GLU A 132 16.60 16.26 -14.47
C GLU A 132 15.54 17.03 -15.28
N PRO A 133 14.81 17.99 -14.67
CA PRO A 133 14.75 18.26 -13.23
C PRO A 133 14.03 17.14 -12.46
N ARG A 134 14.55 16.79 -11.28
CA ARG A 134 13.97 15.74 -10.41
C ARG A 134 12.70 16.20 -9.68
N GLU A 135 12.64 17.46 -9.27
CA GLU A 135 11.45 18.11 -8.70
C GLU A 135 11.39 19.56 -9.21
N LYS A 136 10.23 20.00 -9.67
CA LYS A 136 10.02 21.40 -10.10
C LYS A 136 8.55 21.80 -9.98
N ASN A 137 8.32 23.09 -9.69
CA ASN A 137 7.01 23.73 -9.76
C ASN A 137 6.76 24.26 -11.17
N TYR A 138 5.58 24.01 -11.70
CA TYR A 138 5.19 24.37 -13.06
C TYR A 138 3.93 25.24 -13.10
N ARG A 139 3.81 26.03 -14.16
CA ARG A 139 2.54 26.68 -14.51
C ARG A 139 1.68 25.72 -15.35
N LYS A 140 0.37 25.89 -15.27
CA LYS A 140 -0.58 25.18 -16.16
C LYS A 140 -0.21 25.43 -17.63
N ALA A 141 -0.31 24.40 -18.47
CA ALA A 141 0.10 24.41 -19.88
C ALA A 141 1.59 24.73 -20.15
N GLU A 142 2.46 24.69 -19.14
CA GLU A 142 3.92 24.73 -19.34
C GLU A 142 4.39 23.41 -19.96
N THR A 143 5.45 23.46 -20.77
CA THR A 143 6.13 22.24 -21.27
C THR A 143 7.57 22.21 -20.81
N GLN A 144 8.11 21.01 -20.57
CA GLN A 144 9.46 20.80 -20.07
C GLN A 144 10.09 19.58 -20.71
N GLN A 145 11.30 19.73 -21.26
CA GLN A 145 12.11 18.59 -21.68
C GLN A 145 12.82 18.00 -20.46
N LEU A 146 12.64 16.71 -20.20
CA LEU A 146 13.44 15.97 -19.25
C LEU A 146 14.78 15.59 -19.87
N LYS A 147 15.82 15.52 -19.04
CA LYS A 147 17.12 14.99 -19.40
C LYS A 147 17.43 13.78 -18.52
N VAL A 148 17.86 12.69 -19.12
CA VAL A 148 18.18 11.44 -18.42
C VAL A 148 19.65 11.11 -18.59
N MET A 149 20.37 11.02 -17.47
CA MET A 149 21.79 10.72 -17.42
C MET A 149 22.01 9.34 -16.80
N ALA A 150 22.68 8.46 -17.54
CA ALA A 150 23.17 7.19 -17.05
C ALA A 150 24.60 7.34 -16.53
N LYS A 151 24.85 6.94 -15.29
CA LYS A 151 26.17 6.96 -14.64
C LYS A 151 26.70 5.54 -14.51
N PHE A 152 27.93 5.32 -14.96
CA PHE A 152 28.58 4.01 -14.98
C PHE A 152 29.59 3.85 -13.83
N SER A 153 30.02 2.61 -13.59
CA SER A 153 30.90 2.23 -12.48
C SER A 153 32.28 2.89 -12.51
N ASP A 154 32.74 3.33 -13.67
CA ASP A 154 33.99 4.09 -13.86
C ASP A 154 33.81 5.60 -13.65
N GLY A 155 32.60 6.05 -13.28
CA GLY A 155 32.23 7.44 -13.09
C GLY A 155 31.85 8.18 -14.38
N THR A 156 31.96 7.55 -15.56
CA THR A 156 31.51 8.16 -16.82
C THR A 156 29.99 8.33 -16.83
N GLN A 157 29.51 9.31 -17.60
CA GLN A 157 28.10 9.59 -17.76
C GLN A 157 27.71 9.65 -19.24
N ARG A 158 26.51 9.18 -19.57
CA ARG A 158 25.94 9.23 -20.92
C ARG A 158 24.54 9.82 -20.87
N ASP A 159 24.23 10.69 -21.83
CA ASP A 159 22.86 11.13 -22.04
C ASP A 159 22.08 9.99 -22.71
N VAL A 160 21.05 9.52 -22.02
CA VAL A 160 20.20 8.41 -22.44
C VAL A 160 18.75 8.84 -22.59
N THR A 161 18.49 10.15 -22.69
CA THR A 161 17.15 10.75 -22.77
C THR A 161 16.32 10.12 -23.89
N ALA A 162 16.91 9.97 -25.08
CA ALA A 162 16.23 9.39 -26.25
C ALA A 162 16.05 7.86 -26.18
N LEU A 163 16.75 7.19 -25.25
CA LEU A 163 16.71 5.74 -25.06
C LEU A 163 15.89 5.32 -23.83
N SER A 164 15.46 6.29 -23.04
CA SER A 164 14.68 6.06 -21.83
C SER A 164 13.19 5.94 -22.15
N ASP A 165 12.48 5.14 -21.37
CA ASP A 165 11.02 5.03 -21.41
C ASP A 165 10.40 5.93 -20.34
N TYR A 166 9.29 6.58 -20.69
CA TYR A 166 8.60 7.55 -19.84
C TYR A 166 7.15 7.10 -19.59
N LEU A 167 6.67 7.29 -18.37
CA LEU A 167 5.29 6.99 -18.00
C LEU A 167 4.79 8.05 -17.00
N SER A 168 3.67 8.69 -17.29
CA SER A 168 2.96 9.53 -16.32
C SER A 168 1.97 8.70 -15.49
N GLN A 169 1.98 8.90 -14.18
CA GLN A 169 0.99 8.33 -13.26
C GLN A 169 -0.27 9.20 -13.12
N ASP A 170 -0.14 10.52 -13.31
CA ASP A 170 -1.21 11.50 -13.13
C ASP A 170 -1.34 12.35 -14.40
N LYS A 171 -1.83 11.74 -15.48
CA LYS A 171 -1.94 12.37 -16.80
C LYS A 171 -2.74 13.68 -16.82
N GLU A 172 -3.68 13.83 -15.89
CA GLU A 172 -4.47 15.07 -15.75
C GLU A 172 -3.64 16.24 -15.22
N VAL A 173 -2.60 15.95 -14.41
CA VAL A 173 -1.66 16.95 -13.89
C VAL A 173 -0.52 17.19 -14.87
N ALA A 174 0.08 16.12 -15.40
CA ALA A 174 1.12 16.21 -16.41
C ALA A 174 1.22 14.93 -17.24
N ASP A 175 1.31 15.04 -18.56
CA ASP A 175 1.61 13.92 -19.45
C ASP A 175 3.04 14.02 -19.99
N VAL A 176 3.57 12.94 -20.53
CA VAL A 176 4.93 12.88 -21.09
C VAL A 176 4.94 12.10 -22.40
N ASP A 177 5.62 12.63 -23.41
CA ASP A 177 5.78 11.95 -24.70
C ASP A 177 6.95 10.96 -24.72
N GLU A 178 7.08 10.21 -25.81
CA GLU A 178 8.13 9.19 -25.99
C GLU A 178 9.56 9.78 -26.00
N LEU A 179 9.72 11.10 -26.15
CA LEU A 179 10.99 11.80 -26.18
C LEU A 179 11.31 12.48 -24.83
N GLY A 180 10.47 12.28 -23.81
CA GLY A 180 10.66 12.86 -22.48
C GLY A 180 10.22 14.31 -22.37
N ARG A 181 9.38 14.79 -23.29
CA ARG A 181 8.77 16.12 -23.19
C ARG A 181 7.50 16.03 -22.35
N VAL A 182 7.53 16.69 -21.20
CA VAL A 182 6.41 16.82 -20.27
C VAL A 182 5.51 17.97 -20.72
N GLU A 183 4.20 17.73 -20.73
CA GLU A 183 3.15 18.73 -20.94
C GLU A 183 2.27 18.81 -19.70
N VAL A 184 2.24 19.98 -19.06
CA VAL A 184 1.50 20.20 -17.82
C VAL A 184 0.04 20.50 -18.14
N GLY A 185 -0.87 19.77 -17.49
CA GLY A 185 -2.30 19.91 -17.66
C GLY A 185 -2.89 21.21 -17.07
N SER A 186 -4.22 21.25 -17.00
CA SER A 186 -4.97 22.38 -16.46
C SER A 186 -5.34 22.24 -14.97
N VAL A 187 -5.08 21.07 -14.37
CA VAL A 187 -5.43 20.75 -12.99
C VAL A 187 -4.25 21.04 -12.07
N SER A 188 -4.51 21.71 -10.95
CA SER A 188 -3.52 21.90 -9.89
C SER A 188 -3.39 20.62 -9.07
N GLY A 189 -2.18 20.30 -8.63
CA GLY A 189 -1.89 19.07 -7.90
C GLY A 189 -0.47 18.60 -8.16
N GLU A 190 -0.26 17.31 -8.00
CA GLU A 190 1.05 16.68 -8.18
C GLU A 190 0.94 15.45 -9.04
N GLY A 191 1.96 15.27 -9.87
CA GLY A 191 2.12 14.11 -10.72
C GLY A 191 3.55 13.59 -10.69
N VAL A 192 3.68 12.31 -11.00
CA VAL A 192 4.96 11.61 -11.06
C VAL A 192 5.19 11.12 -12.49
N ILE A 193 6.32 11.50 -13.06
CA ILE A 193 6.83 10.94 -14.31
C ILE A 193 7.89 9.91 -13.99
N VAL A 194 7.60 8.65 -14.30
CA VAL A 194 8.52 7.52 -14.14
C VAL A 194 9.42 7.45 -15.37
N VAL A 195 10.73 7.36 -15.15
CA VAL A 195 11.76 7.22 -16.17
C VAL A 195 12.45 5.87 -16.01
N ARG A 196 12.61 5.12 -17.09
CA ARG A 196 13.25 3.81 -17.08
C ARG A 196 14.36 3.71 -18.12
N TYR A 197 15.48 3.12 -17.73
CA TYR A 197 16.57 2.80 -18.64
C TYR A 197 17.36 1.60 -18.14
N MET A 198 17.43 0.54 -18.96
CA MET A 198 18.17 -0.71 -18.66
C MET A 198 17.88 -1.30 -17.26
N GLY A 199 16.61 -1.37 -16.88
CA GLY A 199 16.17 -1.90 -15.58
C GLY A 199 16.34 -0.96 -14.39
N PHE A 200 16.97 0.20 -14.57
CA PHE A 200 16.99 1.27 -13.57
C PHE A 200 15.77 2.17 -13.73
N VAL A 201 15.24 2.63 -12.59
CA VAL A 201 14.07 3.48 -12.51
C VAL A 201 14.43 4.73 -11.70
N ASP A 202 14.05 5.90 -12.21
CA ASP A 202 14.07 7.16 -11.47
C ASP A 202 12.76 7.93 -11.74
N VAL A 203 12.47 8.97 -10.97
CA VAL A 203 11.21 9.72 -11.08
C VAL A 203 11.44 11.23 -11.09
N ALA A 204 10.68 11.93 -11.93
CA ALA A 204 10.55 13.38 -11.91
C ALA A 204 9.20 13.77 -11.29
N ARG A 205 9.24 14.55 -10.21
CA ARG A 205 8.07 15.10 -9.52
C ARG A 205 7.65 16.42 -10.17
N VAL A 206 6.39 16.47 -10.59
CA VAL A 206 5.76 17.62 -11.20
C VAL A 206 4.75 18.19 -10.22
N THR A 207 5.00 19.40 -9.73
CA THR A 207 4.07 20.12 -8.85
C THR A 207 3.44 21.27 -9.61
N VAL A 208 2.11 21.33 -9.62
CA VAL A 208 1.32 22.40 -10.23
C VAL A 208 0.54 23.11 -9.13
N PRO A 209 1.05 24.24 -8.61
CA PRO A 209 0.39 24.96 -7.52
C PRO A 209 -1.01 25.47 -7.91
N THR A 210 -1.80 25.88 -6.92
CA THR A 210 -3.02 26.64 -7.17
C THR A 210 -2.70 27.98 -7.85
N GLU A 211 -3.67 28.55 -8.58
CA GLU A 211 -3.47 29.81 -9.32
C GLU A 211 -3.17 31.01 -8.40
N LYS A 212 -3.59 30.91 -7.13
CA LYS A 212 -3.37 31.95 -6.12
C LYS A 212 -2.23 31.53 -5.21
N ALA A 213 -1.05 32.11 -5.44
CA ALA A 213 0.05 32.00 -4.49
C ALA A 213 -0.38 32.66 -3.16
N LEU A 214 -0.36 31.87 -2.08
CA LEU A 214 -0.71 32.33 -0.74
C LEU A 214 0.53 32.88 -0.01
N PRO A 215 0.43 34.00 0.72
CA PRO A 215 1.56 34.56 1.47
C PRO A 215 2.13 33.59 2.50
N THR A 216 3.46 33.56 2.64
CA THR A 216 4.17 32.67 3.59
C THR A 216 3.78 32.98 5.04
N GLU A 217 3.43 34.23 5.33
CA GLU A 217 2.99 34.69 6.65
C GLU A 217 1.66 34.07 7.09
N LEU A 218 0.83 33.58 6.16
CA LEU A 218 -0.39 32.84 6.50
C LEU A 218 -0.03 31.48 7.10
N TYR A 219 0.89 30.75 6.46
CA TYR A 219 1.36 29.45 6.94
C TYR A 219 2.08 29.54 8.29
N ALA A 220 2.90 30.58 8.49
CA ALA A 220 3.61 30.81 9.74
C ALA A 220 2.69 31.07 10.95
N LYS A 221 1.43 31.46 10.72
CA LYS A 221 0.43 31.71 11.77
C LYS A 221 -0.45 30.48 12.07
N LEU A 222 -0.32 29.41 11.29
CA LEU A 222 -1.11 28.20 11.53
C LEU A 222 -0.75 27.59 12.89
N PRO A 223 -1.74 27.11 13.65
CA PRO A 223 -1.48 26.43 14.91
C PRO A 223 -0.70 25.13 14.66
N VAL A 224 0.29 24.84 15.50
CA VAL A 224 1.13 23.63 15.41
C VAL A 224 1.08 22.91 16.74
N ASN A 225 0.68 21.64 16.74
CA ASN A 225 0.71 20.80 17.94
C ASN A 225 2.01 19.97 18.00
N ASN A 226 2.50 19.49 16.86
CA ASN A 226 3.74 18.72 16.77
C ASN A 226 4.37 18.81 15.37
N GLU A 227 5.45 18.05 15.14
CA GLU A 227 6.23 18.12 13.90
C GLU A 227 5.45 17.68 12.64
N ILE A 228 4.46 16.78 12.80
CA ILE A 228 3.56 16.38 11.71
C ILE A 228 2.96 17.61 11.04
N ASP A 229 2.46 18.54 11.85
CA ASP A 229 1.79 19.74 11.35
C ASP A 229 2.77 20.62 10.56
N ARG A 230 4.01 20.75 11.02
CA ARG A 230 5.04 21.54 10.30
C ARG A 230 5.35 20.95 8.94
N LEU A 231 5.57 19.63 8.88
CA LEU A 231 5.93 18.93 7.64
C LEU A 231 4.76 18.90 6.65
N VAL A 232 3.53 18.77 7.14
CA VAL A 232 2.31 18.87 6.33
C VAL A 232 2.12 20.30 5.80
N TYR A 233 2.28 21.33 6.64
CA TYR A 233 2.13 22.73 6.21
C TYR A 233 3.22 23.18 5.24
N ALA A 234 4.46 22.70 5.39
CA ALA A 234 5.51 22.92 4.40
C ALA A 234 5.10 22.37 3.03
N ARG A 235 4.43 21.21 3.00
CA ARG A 235 3.87 20.65 1.76
C ARG A 235 2.72 21.49 1.22
N HIS A 236 1.78 21.90 2.08
CA HIS A 236 0.66 22.77 1.69
C HIS A 236 1.13 24.10 1.10
N GLN A 237 2.21 24.68 1.63
CA GLN A 237 2.82 25.89 1.12
C GLN A 237 3.37 25.73 -0.29
N LYS A 238 4.02 24.61 -0.61
CA LYS A 238 4.47 24.30 -1.99
C LYS A 238 3.31 24.22 -2.97
N LEU A 239 2.15 23.77 -2.51
CA LEU A 239 0.93 23.58 -3.32
C LEU A 239 0.05 24.82 -3.39
N GLY A 240 0.24 25.79 -2.50
CA GLY A 240 -0.64 26.96 -2.39
C GLY A 240 -2.03 26.61 -1.86
N ILE A 241 -2.13 25.63 -0.96
CA ILE A 241 -3.37 25.23 -0.28
C ILE A 241 -3.30 25.57 1.20
N LEU A 242 -4.44 25.79 1.87
CA LEU A 242 -4.54 25.91 3.32
C LEU A 242 -5.24 24.68 3.90
N PRO A 243 -4.85 24.25 5.11
CA PRO A 243 -5.63 23.25 5.83
C PRO A 243 -7.05 23.78 6.10
N SER A 244 -8.02 22.88 6.18
CA SER A 244 -9.37 23.20 6.66
C SER A 244 -9.37 23.66 8.12
N ASP A 245 -10.51 24.16 8.58
CA ASP A 245 -10.67 24.52 9.98
C ASP A 245 -10.50 23.32 10.91
N THR A 246 -10.24 23.57 12.20
CA THR A 246 -10.23 22.50 13.20
C THR A 246 -11.63 21.95 13.40
N CYS A 247 -11.76 20.62 13.50
CA CYS A 247 -13.03 19.96 13.77
C CYS A 247 -13.62 20.35 15.13
N THR A 248 -14.94 20.21 15.27
CA THR A 248 -15.62 20.46 16.54
C THR A 248 -15.24 19.42 17.59
N ASP A 249 -15.57 19.66 18.86
CA ASP A 249 -15.29 18.70 19.92
C ASP A 249 -16.11 17.42 19.78
N GLU A 250 -17.33 17.52 19.25
CA GLU A 250 -18.18 16.38 18.95
C GLU A 250 -17.60 15.52 17.81
N GLU A 251 -17.16 16.17 16.73
CA GLU A 251 -16.47 15.49 15.62
C GLU A 251 -15.21 14.79 16.13
N PHE A 252 -14.37 15.50 16.90
CA PHE A 252 -13.14 14.94 17.46
C PHE A 252 -13.41 13.74 18.36
N LEU A 253 -14.34 13.85 19.31
CA LEU A 253 -14.69 12.78 20.24
C LEU A 253 -15.15 11.52 19.52
N ARG A 254 -16.06 11.68 18.56
CA ARG A 254 -16.57 10.56 17.75
C ARG A 254 -15.44 9.91 16.97
N ARG A 255 -14.66 10.72 16.24
CA ARG A 255 -13.59 10.26 15.36
C ARG A 255 -12.53 9.48 16.10
N VAL A 256 -12.01 10.05 17.17
CA VAL A 256 -10.91 9.44 17.94
C VAL A 256 -11.35 8.20 18.71
N SER A 257 -12.60 8.14 19.15
CA SER A 257 -13.15 6.96 19.83
C SER A 257 -13.36 5.80 18.85
N MET A 258 -13.85 6.07 17.64
CA MET A 258 -13.95 5.05 16.59
C MET A 258 -12.58 4.57 16.11
N ASP A 259 -11.63 5.49 15.95
CA ASP A 259 -10.31 5.19 15.41
C ASP A 259 -9.40 4.43 16.40
N LEU A 260 -9.46 4.79 17.69
CA LEU A 260 -8.59 4.16 18.70
C LEU A 260 -9.18 2.89 19.31
N VAL A 261 -10.50 2.87 19.54
CA VAL A 261 -11.17 1.79 20.29
C VAL A 261 -12.35 1.15 19.55
N GLY A 262 -12.64 1.56 18.31
CA GLY A 262 -13.67 0.92 17.48
C GLY A 262 -15.09 1.09 18.01
N ARG A 263 -15.38 2.16 18.76
CA ARG A 263 -16.67 2.29 19.44
C ARG A 263 -17.20 3.72 19.48
N LEU A 264 -18.53 3.85 19.44
CA LEU A 264 -19.24 5.06 19.79
C LEU A 264 -19.08 5.42 21.28
N PRO A 265 -18.75 6.68 21.61
CA PRO A 265 -18.95 7.22 22.96
C PRO A 265 -20.40 7.02 23.43
N THR A 266 -20.60 6.88 24.74
CA THR A 266 -21.94 6.95 25.31
C THR A 266 -22.44 8.40 25.33
N GLY A 267 -23.76 8.61 25.42
CA GLY A 267 -24.33 9.96 25.56
C GLY A 267 -23.77 10.73 26.76
N ASP A 268 -23.53 10.04 27.89
CA ASP A 268 -22.91 10.64 29.08
C ASP A 268 -21.43 11.00 28.88
N GLN A 269 -20.69 10.21 28.10
CA GLN A 269 -19.31 10.57 27.72
C GLN A 269 -19.32 11.81 26.83
N ALA A 270 -20.22 11.86 25.83
CA ALA A 270 -20.37 13.03 24.96
C ALA A 270 -20.72 14.30 25.74
N ARG A 271 -21.75 14.26 26.59
CA ARG A 271 -22.13 15.40 27.44
C ARG A 271 -20.98 15.89 28.31
N ARG A 272 -20.25 14.97 28.96
CA ARG A 272 -19.11 15.31 29.82
C ARG A 272 -17.96 15.95 29.04
N PHE A 273 -17.64 15.43 27.86
CA PHE A 273 -16.55 15.94 27.04
C PHE A 273 -16.86 17.32 26.43
N ILE A 274 -18.09 17.50 25.95
CA ILE A 274 -18.57 18.78 25.39
C ILE A 274 -18.59 19.86 26.48
N ALA A 275 -19.03 19.53 27.70
CA ALA A 275 -19.07 20.45 28.82
C ALA A 275 -17.69 20.73 29.46
N ASP A 276 -16.66 19.95 29.14
CA ASP A 276 -15.31 20.16 29.65
C ASP A 276 -14.67 21.38 28.98
N LEU A 277 -14.27 22.36 29.79
CA LEU A 277 -13.66 23.62 29.33
C LEU A 277 -12.13 23.61 29.41
N ARG A 278 -11.51 22.51 29.84
CA ARG A 278 -10.06 22.41 29.91
C ARG A 278 -9.44 22.44 28.51
N THR A 279 -8.34 23.17 28.39
CA THR A 279 -7.60 23.32 27.14
C THR A 279 -6.89 22.03 26.69
N ASP A 280 -6.65 21.10 27.62
CA ASP A 280 -5.97 19.83 27.37
C ASP A 280 -6.93 18.63 27.25
N LYS A 281 -8.25 18.87 27.23
CA LYS A 281 -9.26 17.80 27.25
C LYS A 281 -9.10 16.76 26.13
N ARG A 282 -8.68 17.19 24.93
CA ARG A 282 -8.43 16.31 23.77
C ARG A 282 -7.28 15.35 24.04
N GLN A 283 -6.16 15.83 24.57
CA GLN A 283 -5.01 14.98 24.92
C GLN A 283 -5.36 13.99 26.04
N ARG A 284 -6.11 14.45 27.06
CA ARG A 284 -6.58 13.59 28.15
C ARG A 284 -7.51 12.49 27.66
N LEU A 285 -8.40 12.80 26.72
CA LEU A 285 -9.29 11.82 26.08
C LEU A 285 -8.49 10.77 25.31
N VAL A 286 -7.49 11.19 24.52
CA VAL A 286 -6.60 10.27 23.78
C VAL A 286 -5.91 9.30 24.75
N ASP A 287 -5.37 9.82 25.85
CA ASP A 287 -4.72 8.99 26.87
C ASP A 287 -5.68 8.03 27.59
N GLU A 288 -6.94 8.44 27.80
CA GLU A 288 -7.99 7.57 28.33
C GLU A 288 -8.30 6.42 27.35
N LEU A 289 -8.52 6.74 26.08
CA LEU A 289 -8.86 5.78 25.03
C LEU A 289 -7.73 4.77 24.76
N LEU A 290 -6.47 5.20 24.76
CA LEU A 290 -5.32 4.30 24.58
C LEU A 290 -5.11 3.34 25.76
N ARG A 291 -5.72 3.61 26.93
CA ARG A 291 -5.74 2.71 28.09
C ARG A 291 -7.01 1.86 28.15
N ASP A 292 -8.00 2.15 27.31
CA ASP A 292 -9.26 1.41 27.28
C ASP A 292 -9.00 -0.05 26.84
N PRO A 293 -9.50 -1.06 27.55
CA PRO A 293 -9.38 -2.46 27.16
C PRO A 293 -9.88 -2.78 25.74
N ASN A 294 -10.86 -2.04 25.23
CA ASN A 294 -11.42 -2.22 23.89
C ASN A 294 -10.41 -1.88 22.78
N TYR A 295 -9.36 -1.10 23.08
CA TYR A 295 -8.24 -0.83 22.17
C TYR A 295 -7.71 -2.13 21.56
N ALA A 296 -7.47 -3.13 22.40
CA ALA A 296 -6.83 -4.37 21.94
C ALA A 296 -7.74 -5.18 21.01
N ASP A 297 -9.04 -5.20 21.28
CA ASP A 297 -10.00 -5.91 20.42
C ASP A 297 -10.10 -5.23 19.05
N HIS A 298 -10.13 -3.90 19.02
CA HIS A 298 -10.19 -3.13 17.77
C HIS A 298 -8.98 -3.36 16.88
N TRP A 299 -7.77 -3.23 17.43
CA TRP A 299 -6.54 -3.37 16.65
C TRP A 299 -6.20 -4.82 16.33
N ALA A 300 -6.53 -5.78 17.19
CA ALA A 300 -6.32 -7.20 16.89
C ALA A 300 -7.14 -7.68 15.69
N VAL A 301 -8.37 -7.18 15.50
CA VAL A 301 -9.17 -7.53 14.30
C VAL A 301 -8.52 -6.99 13.03
N LYS A 302 -8.11 -5.71 13.02
CA LYS A 302 -7.43 -5.10 11.87
C LYS A 302 -6.14 -5.84 11.50
N TRP A 303 -5.31 -6.15 12.49
CA TRP A 303 -4.10 -6.94 12.28
C TRP A 303 -4.38 -8.38 11.89
N GLY A 304 -5.45 -8.93 12.45
CA GLY A 304 -5.92 -10.25 12.14
C GLY A 304 -6.31 -10.39 10.67
N ASP A 305 -6.80 -9.34 10.01
CA ASP A 305 -7.10 -9.38 8.58
C ASP A 305 -5.83 -9.51 7.72
N LEU A 306 -4.69 -9.07 8.25
CA LEU A 306 -3.41 -9.14 7.55
C LEU A 306 -2.70 -10.48 7.72
N ILE A 307 -2.86 -11.12 8.89
CA ILE A 307 -2.04 -12.29 9.25
C ILE A 307 -2.82 -13.55 9.61
N ARG A 308 -4.14 -13.47 9.91
CA ARG A 308 -4.90 -14.67 10.29
C ARG A 308 -5.11 -15.56 9.06
N PRO A 309 -4.78 -16.85 9.16
CA PRO A 309 -5.07 -17.78 8.08
C PRO A 309 -6.51 -18.28 8.12
N ASN A 310 -6.95 -18.94 7.05
CA ASN A 310 -8.25 -19.59 7.02
C ASN A 310 -8.30 -20.77 8.02
N PRO A 311 -9.28 -20.83 8.95
CA PRO A 311 -9.43 -21.91 9.92
C PRO A 311 -9.75 -23.29 9.29
N SER A 312 -10.46 -23.35 8.15
CA SER A 312 -10.64 -24.58 7.37
C SER A 312 -9.33 -25.12 6.80
N ARG A 313 -8.32 -24.27 6.59
CA ARG A 313 -7.00 -24.66 6.08
C ARG A 313 -6.04 -25.05 7.20
N VAL A 314 -5.87 -24.18 8.18
CA VAL A 314 -4.83 -24.30 9.22
C VAL A 314 -5.35 -24.98 10.50
N GLY A 315 -6.67 -25.02 10.69
CA GLY A 315 -7.35 -25.54 11.87
C GLY A 315 -7.91 -24.42 12.75
N VAL A 316 -9.10 -24.65 13.31
CA VAL A 316 -9.80 -23.70 14.21
C VAL A 316 -8.96 -23.31 15.42
N LYS A 317 -8.35 -24.30 16.10
CA LYS A 317 -7.58 -24.07 17.33
C LYS A 317 -6.34 -23.19 17.10
N PRO A 318 -5.46 -23.46 16.12
CA PRO A 318 -4.36 -22.55 15.79
C PRO A 318 -4.79 -21.11 15.49
N VAL A 319 -5.85 -20.92 14.71
CA VAL A 319 -6.35 -19.58 14.37
C VAL A 319 -6.86 -18.85 15.61
N TYR A 320 -7.61 -19.54 16.47
CA TYR A 320 -8.07 -18.99 17.73
C TYR A 320 -6.91 -18.59 18.66
N LEU A 321 -5.87 -19.43 18.77
CA LEU A 321 -4.67 -19.12 19.57
C LEU A 321 -3.87 -17.94 19.00
N LEU A 322 -3.81 -17.79 17.67
CA LEU A 322 -3.19 -16.63 17.03
C LEU A 322 -3.97 -15.34 17.35
N ASP A 323 -5.30 -15.38 17.25
CA ASP A 323 -6.17 -14.24 17.59
C ASP A 323 -6.04 -13.85 19.07
N ALA A 324 -6.00 -14.84 19.98
CA ALA A 324 -5.74 -14.61 21.39
C ALA A 324 -4.36 -13.96 21.63
N TRP A 325 -3.30 -14.48 21.00
CA TRP A 325 -1.95 -13.90 21.09
C TRP A 325 -1.88 -12.47 20.54
N LEU A 326 -2.60 -12.17 19.45
CA LEU A 326 -2.69 -10.82 18.89
C LEU A 326 -3.32 -9.86 19.91
N ARG A 327 -4.50 -10.22 20.45
CA ARG A 327 -5.19 -9.40 21.46
C ARG A 327 -4.33 -9.20 22.70
N ASP A 328 -3.67 -10.26 23.18
CA ASP A 328 -2.76 -10.17 24.33
C ASP A 328 -1.59 -9.23 24.06
N SER A 329 -1.01 -9.28 22.85
CA SER A 329 0.08 -8.39 22.43
C SER A 329 -0.36 -6.92 22.44
N PHE A 330 -1.56 -6.60 21.94
CA PHE A 330 -2.10 -5.23 22.03
C PHE A 330 -2.45 -4.80 23.46
N ARG A 331 -3.01 -5.70 24.29
CA ARG A 331 -3.34 -5.40 25.69
C ARG A 331 -2.08 -5.04 26.49
N GLN A 332 -0.98 -5.76 26.24
CA GLN A 332 0.30 -5.56 26.91
C GLN A 332 1.12 -4.40 26.33
N ASN A 333 0.63 -3.76 25.25
CA ASN A 333 1.40 -2.78 24.47
C ASN A 333 2.77 -3.34 24.05
N LYS A 334 2.79 -4.59 23.55
CA LYS A 334 4.03 -5.24 23.11
C LYS A 334 4.68 -4.39 22.01
N PRO A 335 5.99 -4.10 22.10
CA PRO A 335 6.72 -3.44 21.03
C PRO A 335 6.53 -4.15 19.69
N TYR A 336 6.34 -3.39 18.61
CA TYR A 336 6.00 -3.96 17.31
C TYR A 336 7.13 -4.83 16.72
N ASP A 337 8.38 -4.43 16.91
CA ASP A 337 9.55 -5.25 16.57
C ASP A 337 9.51 -6.62 17.27
N GLN A 338 9.12 -6.67 18.54
CA GLN A 338 8.99 -7.91 19.30
C GLN A 338 7.81 -8.76 18.83
N MET A 339 6.67 -8.13 18.50
CA MET A 339 5.53 -8.83 17.88
C MET A 339 5.97 -9.53 16.58
N VAL A 340 6.70 -8.82 15.72
CA VAL A 340 7.18 -9.37 14.44
C VAL A 340 8.24 -10.44 14.64
N ARG A 341 9.17 -10.23 15.58
CA ARG A 341 10.17 -11.22 15.95
C ARG A 341 9.53 -12.53 16.40
N GLU A 342 8.62 -12.46 17.37
CA GLU A 342 7.86 -13.61 17.87
C GLU A 342 7.08 -14.34 16.77
N LEU A 343 6.57 -13.61 15.77
CA LEU A 343 5.82 -14.16 14.66
C LEU A 343 6.72 -14.91 13.67
N LEU A 344 7.82 -14.29 13.24
CA LEU A 344 8.69 -14.82 12.20
C LEU A 344 9.62 -15.92 12.72
N THR A 345 10.01 -15.86 13.99
CA THR A 345 10.87 -16.87 14.64
C THR A 345 10.05 -17.90 15.42
N ALA A 346 8.74 -18.01 15.21
CA ALA A 346 7.89 -18.94 15.94
C ALA A 346 8.37 -20.40 15.78
N GLU A 347 8.33 -21.15 16.89
CA GLU A 347 8.64 -22.58 16.98
C GLU A 347 7.69 -23.24 18.00
N GLY A 348 7.57 -24.57 17.93
CA GLY A 348 6.70 -25.34 18.81
C GLY A 348 5.42 -25.84 18.13
N SER A 349 4.42 -26.15 18.94
CA SER A 349 3.15 -26.74 18.51
C SER A 349 2.14 -25.68 18.07
N SER A 350 1.52 -25.88 16.90
CA SER A 350 0.40 -25.05 16.42
C SER A 350 -0.83 -25.08 17.34
N HIS A 351 -0.88 -26.02 18.29
CA HIS A 351 -1.96 -26.15 19.28
C HIS A 351 -1.63 -25.58 20.66
N GLU A 352 -0.44 -25.00 20.82
CA GLU A 352 0.04 -24.42 22.07
C GLU A 352 0.49 -22.95 21.88
N TYR A 353 1.06 -22.62 20.73
CA TYR A 353 1.58 -21.28 20.44
C TYR A 353 1.00 -20.72 19.13
N GLY A 354 0.16 -19.68 19.26
CA GLY A 354 -0.61 -19.08 18.16
C GLY A 354 0.21 -18.63 16.94
N PRO A 355 1.34 -17.93 17.10
CA PRO A 355 2.19 -17.49 15.98
C PRO A 355 2.64 -18.59 15.01
N VAL A 356 2.75 -19.85 15.46
CA VAL A 356 3.05 -20.99 14.60
C VAL A 356 2.00 -21.18 13.50
N ALA A 357 0.76 -20.72 13.70
CA ALA A 357 -0.30 -20.77 12.70
C ALA A 357 0.08 -20.02 11.41
N VAL A 358 0.84 -18.93 11.49
CA VAL A 358 1.30 -18.18 10.30
C VAL A 358 2.33 -18.98 9.51
N LEU A 359 3.29 -19.63 10.17
CA LEU A 359 4.26 -20.50 9.49
C LEU A 359 3.60 -21.75 8.90
N ARG A 360 2.59 -22.30 9.60
CA ARG A 360 1.77 -23.39 9.07
C ARG A 360 1.00 -22.98 7.82
N ASP A 361 0.53 -21.73 7.76
CA ASP A 361 -0.13 -21.15 6.58
C ASP A 361 0.87 -20.92 5.44
N LYS A 362 1.96 -20.20 5.72
CA LYS A 362 3.07 -19.85 4.82
C LYS A 362 4.12 -20.95 4.82
N ARG A 363 3.64 -22.15 4.45
CA ARG A 363 4.31 -23.42 4.67
C ARG A 363 5.66 -23.52 3.96
N GLU A 364 5.77 -22.97 2.76
CA GLU A 364 7.00 -23.01 1.97
C GLU A 364 7.82 -21.71 2.13
N PRO A 365 9.17 -21.76 2.07
CA PRO A 365 10.02 -20.59 2.25
C PRO A 365 9.68 -19.41 1.33
N ILE A 366 9.23 -19.71 0.10
CA ILE A 366 8.79 -18.71 -0.88
C ILE A 366 7.51 -17.98 -0.43
N ASP A 367 6.57 -18.67 0.21
CA ASP A 367 5.32 -18.04 0.68
C ASP A 367 5.60 -17.12 1.87
N ALA A 368 6.54 -17.51 2.74
CA ALA A 368 7.03 -16.67 3.82
C ALA A 368 7.75 -15.41 3.30
N SER A 369 8.55 -15.53 2.23
CA SER A 369 9.21 -14.40 1.56
C SER A 369 8.20 -13.35 1.06
N SER A 370 7.19 -13.78 0.32
CA SER A 370 6.10 -12.91 -0.15
C SER A 370 5.38 -12.22 1.02
N PHE A 371 5.00 -13.01 2.04
CA PHE A 371 4.30 -12.49 3.21
C PHE A 371 5.12 -11.44 3.96
N VAL A 372 6.41 -11.70 4.20
CA VAL A 372 7.27 -10.79 4.98
C VAL A 372 7.57 -9.51 4.22
N SER A 373 7.94 -9.63 2.94
CA SER A 373 8.26 -8.48 2.10
C SER A 373 7.06 -7.52 1.99
N GLN A 374 5.87 -8.05 1.72
CA GLN A 374 4.69 -7.22 1.56
C GLN A 374 4.18 -6.63 2.88
N ILE A 375 4.01 -7.45 3.93
CA ILE A 375 3.35 -6.99 5.16
C ILE A 375 4.25 -6.14 6.04
N PHE A 376 5.51 -6.54 6.20
CA PHE A 376 6.41 -5.91 7.17
C PHE A 376 7.40 -4.94 6.53
N LEU A 377 7.73 -5.09 5.24
CA LEU A 377 8.65 -4.18 4.55
C LEU A 377 7.93 -3.25 3.56
N GLY A 378 6.66 -3.52 3.23
CA GLY A 378 5.94 -2.74 2.22
C GLY A 378 6.55 -2.88 0.81
N VAL A 379 7.25 -3.98 0.55
CA VAL A 379 7.91 -4.27 -0.73
C VAL A 379 7.20 -5.45 -1.38
N ARG A 380 6.62 -5.22 -2.56
CA ARG A 380 5.91 -6.27 -3.32
C ARG A 380 6.88 -7.05 -4.21
N LEU A 381 7.39 -8.17 -3.71
CA LEU A 381 8.32 -9.04 -4.45
C LEU A 381 7.62 -10.14 -5.27
N ASP A 382 6.30 -10.28 -5.24
CA ASP A 382 5.63 -11.41 -5.90
C ASP A 382 5.87 -11.51 -7.41
N CYS A 383 5.95 -10.37 -8.11
CA CYS A 383 6.31 -10.40 -9.53
C CYS A 383 7.73 -10.96 -9.75
N ALA A 384 8.63 -10.75 -8.76
CA ALA A 384 10.00 -11.25 -8.78
C ALA A 384 10.08 -12.78 -8.64
N LYS A 385 9.01 -13.45 -8.18
CA LYS A 385 8.98 -14.91 -7.99
C LYS A 385 9.26 -15.68 -9.29
N CYS A 386 8.65 -15.27 -10.39
CA CYS A 386 8.70 -16.01 -11.66
C CYS A 386 9.68 -15.39 -12.67
N HIS A 387 9.91 -14.07 -12.60
CA HIS A 387 10.79 -13.31 -13.47
C HIS A 387 11.25 -12.05 -12.75
N HIS A 388 12.19 -11.28 -13.29
CA HIS A 388 12.57 -9.98 -12.69
C HIS A 388 11.39 -9.02 -12.66
N HIS A 389 11.24 -8.22 -11.60
CA HIS A 389 10.11 -7.32 -11.46
C HIS A 389 10.06 -6.34 -12.66
N PRO A 390 8.92 -6.19 -13.35
CA PRO A 390 8.88 -5.48 -14.64
C PRO A 390 9.14 -3.98 -14.51
N SER A 391 8.81 -3.39 -13.37
CA SER A 391 8.93 -1.94 -13.16
C SER A 391 9.77 -1.54 -11.97
N GLU A 392 10.57 -2.45 -11.39
CA GLU A 392 11.41 -2.17 -10.22
C GLU A 392 12.72 -2.94 -10.31
N LYS A 393 13.67 -2.55 -9.47
CA LYS A 393 15.00 -3.16 -9.36
C LYS A 393 15.03 -4.60 -8.83
N TRP A 394 13.91 -5.14 -8.37
CA TRP A 394 13.86 -6.44 -7.69
C TRP A 394 14.07 -7.59 -8.66
N THR A 395 15.10 -8.39 -8.42
CA THR A 395 15.45 -9.55 -9.24
C THR A 395 14.77 -10.82 -8.74
N GLN A 396 14.73 -11.85 -9.59
CA GLN A 396 14.29 -13.18 -9.13
C GLN A 396 15.21 -13.71 -8.03
N GLU A 397 16.51 -13.43 -8.12
CA GLU A 397 17.47 -13.78 -7.09
C GLU A 397 17.12 -13.14 -5.73
N ASP A 398 16.79 -11.85 -5.67
CA ASP A 398 16.41 -11.17 -4.41
C ASP A 398 15.21 -11.85 -3.74
N TYR A 399 14.21 -12.30 -4.53
CA TYR A 399 13.05 -13.02 -4.00
C TYR A 399 13.43 -14.33 -3.30
N TYR A 400 14.30 -15.13 -3.93
CA TYR A 400 14.72 -16.42 -3.41
C TYR A 400 15.79 -16.29 -2.31
N GLN A 401 16.57 -15.20 -2.30
CA GLN A 401 17.47 -14.85 -1.20
C GLN A 401 16.70 -14.46 0.07
N LEU A 402 15.58 -13.75 -0.05
CA LEU A 402 14.69 -13.52 1.10
C LEU A 402 14.02 -14.83 1.56
N ALA A 403 13.63 -15.71 0.63
CA ALA A 403 13.09 -17.03 0.96
C ALA A 403 14.11 -17.90 1.72
N ALA A 404 15.42 -17.75 1.46
CA ALA A 404 16.46 -18.53 2.12
C ALA A 404 16.49 -18.37 3.65
N PHE A 405 16.01 -17.25 4.21
CA PHE A 405 15.85 -17.10 5.67
C PHE A 405 14.94 -18.17 6.28
N PHE A 406 14.01 -18.75 5.52
CA PHE A 406 13.06 -19.77 5.98
C PHE A 406 13.46 -21.19 5.56
N GLY A 407 14.53 -21.36 4.79
CA GLY A 407 14.93 -22.65 4.19
C GLY A 407 15.35 -23.74 5.19
N GLN A 408 15.73 -23.36 6.41
CA GLN A 408 16.17 -24.29 7.46
C GLN A 408 15.07 -24.72 8.42
N MET A 409 13.82 -24.29 8.18
CA MET A 409 12.68 -24.72 8.97
C MET A 409 12.31 -26.17 8.72
N LYS A 410 11.98 -26.87 9.80
CA LYS A 410 11.47 -28.23 9.79
C LYS A 410 10.10 -28.27 10.44
N ARG A 411 9.32 -29.27 10.02
CA ARG A 411 7.96 -29.49 10.48
C ARG A 411 7.67 -30.97 10.62
N LYS A 412 6.82 -31.33 11.59
CA LYS A 412 6.33 -32.70 11.82
C LYS A 412 4.87 -32.65 12.23
N GLY A 413 4.04 -33.44 11.55
CA GLY A 413 2.60 -33.49 11.76
C GLY A 413 1.89 -33.80 10.45
N GLN A 414 0.56 -33.83 10.48
CA GLN A 414 -0.23 -33.98 9.27
C GLN A 414 -0.21 -32.66 8.47
N ALA A 415 -0.08 -32.77 7.15
CA ALA A 415 -0.12 -31.62 6.26
C ALA A 415 -1.49 -30.92 6.27
N ILE A 416 -1.58 -29.76 5.62
CA ILE A 416 -2.84 -29.09 5.34
C ILE A 416 -3.73 -30.06 4.54
N SER A 417 -4.80 -30.57 5.15
CA SER A 417 -5.81 -31.39 4.49
C SER A 417 -7.16 -30.71 4.61
N ALA A 418 -7.74 -30.30 3.48
CA ALA A 418 -9.12 -29.85 3.44
C ALA A 418 -10.07 -31.03 3.78
N PRO A 419 -11.21 -30.79 4.46
CA PRO A 419 -11.74 -29.47 4.83
C PRO A 419 -11.32 -28.97 6.23
N ILE A 420 -10.64 -29.78 7.06
CA ILE A 420 -10.22 -29.38 8.42
C ILE A 420 -8.89 -30.06 8.79
N SER A 421 -7.85 -29.28 9.07
CA SER A 421 -6.61 -29.77 9.68
C SER A 421 -6.74 -29.75 11.20
N GLY A 422 -7.15 -30.87 11.79
CA GLY A 422 -7.48 -30.98 13.23
C GLY A 422 -6.31 -31.38 14.15
N GLU A 423 -5.17 -31.81 13.60
CA GLU A 423 -4.03 -32.30 14.36
C GLU A 423 -2.95 -31.22 14.56
N PRO A 424 -2.17 -31.27 15.66
CA PRO A 424 -1.06 -30.36 15.88
C PRO A 424 0.06 -30.61 14.87
N GLU A 425 0.69 -29.52 14.44
CA GLU A 425 1.95 -29.56 13.69
C GLU A 425 3.03 -28.86 14.51
N TYR A 426 4.19 -29.50 14.62
CA TYR A 426 5.35 -29.01 15.34
C TYR A 426 6.32 -28.39 14.34
N TRP A 427 6.77 -27.17 14.61
CA TRP A 427 7.71 -26.41 13.79
C TRP A 427 8.97 -26.09 14.60
N TRP A 428 10.14 -26.22 13.99
CA TRP A 428 11.41 -25.88 14.65
C TRP A 428 12.51 -25.53 13.65
N TYR A 429 13.52 -24.80 14.12
CA TYR A 429 14.76 -24.56 13.38
C TYR A 429 15.60 -25.84 13.32
N GLY A 430 15.81 -26.39 12.12
CA GLY A 430 16.53 -27.66 11.94
C GLY A 430 18.04 -27.53 11.68
N GLY A 431 18.55 -26.32 11.46
CA GLY A 431 19.96 -26.04 11.15
C GLY A 431 20.49 -26.64 9.85
N LYS A 432 19.60 -27.19 9.00
CA LYS A 432 19.93 -27.75 7.69
C LYS A 432 18.78 -27.50 6.72
N GLY A 433 19.10 -27.02 5.53
CA GLY A 433 18.15 -26.71 4.48
C GLY A 433 18.66 -25.56 3.63
N GLU A 434 18.25 -25.57 2.37
CA GLU A 434 18.72 -24.64 1.34
C GLU A 434 17.52 -24.27 0.45
N VAL A 435 17.56 -23.06 -0.09
CA VAL A 435 16.65 -22.62 -1.14
C VAL A 435 17.49 -22.45 -2.40
N THR A 436 17.04 -23.00 -3.51
CA THR A 436 17.72 -22.87 -4.81
C THR A 436 16.98 -21.93 -5.73
N HIS A 437 17.72 -21.23 -6.58
CA HIS A 437 17.15 -20.43 -7.64
C HIS A 437 16.56 -21.35 -8.74
N PRO A 438 15.31 -21.12 -9.20
CA PRO A 438 14.58 -22.07 -10.05
C PRO A 438 15.12 -22.19 -11.48
N VAL A 439 15.94 -21.22 -11.93
CA VAL A 439 16.49 -21.19 -13.30
C VAL A 439 17.97 -21.58 -13.34
N THR A 440 18.73 -21.23 -12.30
CA THR A 440 20.20 -21.38 -12.30
C THR A 440 20.66 -22.51 -11.39
N ASP A 441 19.75 -23.11 -10.61
CA ASP A 441 20.02 -24.09 -9.57
C ASP A 441 21.03 -23.64 -8.50
N ALA A 442 21.37 -22.35 -8.47
CA ALA A 442 22.29 -21.79 -7.49
C ALA A 442 21.66 -21.86 -6.09
N VAL A 443 22.46 -22.25 -5.10
CA VAL A 443 22.06 -22.21 -3.69
C VAL A 443 22.05 -20.76 -3.23
N MET A 444 20.92 -20.29 -2.71
CA MET A 444 20.73 -18.91 -2.29
C MET A 444 21.32 -18.65 -0.92
N VAL A 445 22.10 -17.57 -0.84
CA VAL A 445 22.56 -16.99 0.42
C VAL A 445 21.45 -16.07 0.95
N PRO A 446 21.04 -16.18 2.24
CA PRO A 446 20.04 -15.28 2.80
C PRO A 446 20.45 -13.82 2.66
N LYS A 447 19.55 -12.98 2.14
CA LYS A 447 19.77 -11.54 1.99
C LYS A 447 18.42 -10.82 2.02
N PRO A 448 18.21 -9.81 2.88
CA PRO A 448 16.98 -9.05 2.87
C PRO A 448 16.97 -8.04 1.70
N PRO A 449 15.81 -7.52 1.30
CA PRO A 449 15.71 -6.50 0.25
C PRO A 449 16.57 -5.28 0.60
N ASP A 450 17.43 -4.84 -0.34
CA ASP A 450 18.44 -3.78 -0.14
C ASP A 450 19.34 -3.92 1.10
N GLY A 451 19.42 -5.13 1.68
CA GLY A 451 20.25 -5.41 2.83
C GLY A 451 21.54 -6.15 2.48
N PRO A 452 22.42 -6.34 3.47
CA PRO A 452 23.64 -7.13 3.29
C PRO A 452 23.33 -8.62 3.15
N GLU A 453 24.20 -9.36 2.49
CA GLU A 453 24.18 -10.82 2.53
C GLU A 453 24.45 -11.31 3.96
N MET A 454 23.71 -12.34 4.37
CA MET A 454 23.75 -12.94 5.70
C MET A 454 23.95 -14.46 5.55
N PRO A 455 25.19 -14.92 5.30
CA PRO A 455 25.47 -16.35 5.17
C PRO A 455 25.06 -17.14 6.41
N TYR A 456 24.64 -18.39 6.21
CA TYR A 456 24.25 -19.25 7.32
C TYR A 456 25.39 -19.44 8.33
N VAL A 457 25.09 -19.14 9.59
CA VAL A 457 26.00 -19.39 10.72
C VAL A 457 25.51 -20.63 11.47
N LYS A 458 26.41 -21.60 11.68
CA LYS A 458 26.08 -22.87 12.33
C LYS A 458 25.47 -22.63 13.72
N GLY A 459 24.26 -23.14 13.94
CA GLY A 459 23.55 -23.05 15.22
C GLY A 459 22.86 -21.71 15.47
N GLN A 460 22.83 -20.82 14.48
CA GLN A 460 22.08 -19.57 14.54
C GLN A 460 20.92 -19.64 13.56
N ASP A 461 19.72 -19.33 14.03
CA ASP A 461 18.54 -19.23 13.18
C ASP A 461 18.64 -17.97 12.31
N PRO A 462 18.72 -18.09 10.97
CA PRO A 462 18.81 -16.93 10.08
C PRO A 462 17.60 -16.00 10.22
N ARG A 463 16.42 -16.50 10.63
CA ARG A 463 15.22 -15.68 10.83
C ARG A 463 15.42 -14.64 11.95
N VAL A 464 16.24 -14.96 12.96
CA VAL A 464 16.58 -14.01 14.03
C VAL A 464 17.39 -12.84 13.46
N ALA A 465 18.40 -13.14 12.62
CA ALA A 465 19.19 -12.10 11.96
C ALA A 465 18.32 -11.21 11.04
N LEU A 466 17.33 -11.79 10.36
CA LEU A 466 16.35 -11.03 9.58
C LEU A 466 15.57 -10.06 10.49
N THR A 467 15.02 -10.55 11.60
CA THR A 467 14.23 -9.70 12.52
C THR A 467 15.07 -8.63 13.20
N ASP A 468 16.33 -8.93 13.51
CA ASP A 468 17.25 -7.96 14.10
C ASP A 468 17.62 -6.87 13.08
N TRP A 469 17.76 -7.22 11.79
CA TRP A 469 17.92 -6.25 10.70
C TRP A 469 16.66 -5.40 10.48
N MET A 470 15.47 -6.01 10.59
CA MET A 470 14.20 -5.27 10.49
C MET A 470 14.07 -4.21 11.60
N ALA A 471 14.44 -4.57 12.83
CA ALA A 471 14.39 -3.71 14.01
C ALA A 471 15.58 -2.72 14.12
N SER A 472 16.50 -2.70 13.15
CA SER A 472 17.60 -1.75 13.12
C SER A 472 17.11 -0.34 12.81
N SER A 473 17.73 0.67 13.42
CA SER A 473 17.49 2.09 13.09
C SER A 473 17.84 2.44 11.65
N ASP A 474 18.74 1.67 11.03
CA ASP A 474 19.22 1.90 9.68
C ASP A 474 18.36 1.17 8.63
N ASN A 475 17.30 0.47 9.05
CA ASN A 475 16.40 -0.23 8.15
C ASN A 475 15.54 0.77 7.35
N PRO A 476 15.57 0.72 6.00
CA PRO A 476 14.85 1.71 5.19
C PRO A 476 13.35 1.41 5.02
N PHE A 477 12.85 0.27 5.51
CA PHE A 477 11.52 -0.24 5.20
C PHE A 477 10.63 -0.45 6.42
N PHE A 478 11.12 -1.18 7.43
CA PHE A 478 10.28 -1.77 8.48
C PHE A 478 9.46 -0.73 9.25
N ALA A 479 10.12 0.33 9.74
CA ALA A 479 9.43 1.42 10.43
C ALA A 479 8.49 2.20 9.49
N LYS A 480 8.92 2.48 8.25
CA LYS A 480 8.11 3.21 7.26
C LYS A 480 6.83 2.48 6.89
N ALA A 481 6.91 1.17 6.68
CA ALA A 481 5.76 0.34 6.31
C ALA A 481 4.66 0.42 7.36
N ILE A 482 5.01 0.27 8.64
CA ILE A 482 4.03 0.32 9.72
C ILE A 482 3.51 1.72 10.01
N VAL A 483 4.37 2.75 10.06
CA VAL A 483 3.87 4.12 10.31
C VAL A 483 2.94 4.57 9.19
N ASN A 484 3.24 4.22 7.93
CA ASN A 484 2.39 4.52 6.80
C ASN A 484 1.02 3.81 6.86
N ARG A 485 1.00 2.53 7.30
CA ARG A 485 -0.24 1.77 7.49
C ARG A 485 -1.11 2.37 8.59
N ILE A 486 -0.53 2.68 9.76
CA ILE A 486 -1.27 3.33 10.86
C ILE A 486 -1.75 4.73 10.47
N TRP A 487 -0.93 5.49 9.74
CA TRP A 487 -1.31 6.78 9.18
C TRP A 487 -2.53 6.67 8.26
N SER A 488 -2.50 5.73 7.30
CA SER A 488 -3.62 5.48 6.38
C SER A 488 -4.91 5.09 7.11
N ASP A 489 -4.77 4.35 8.21
CA ASP A 489 -5.89 3.98 9.04
C ASP A 489 -6.63 5.20 9.62
N PHE A 490 -5.89 6.22 10.06
CA PHE A 490 -6.44 7.43 10.66
C PHE A 490 -6.79 8.54 9.67
N LEU A 491 -6.02 8.71 8.61
CA LEU A 491 -6.19 9.82 7.66
C LEU A 491 -6.89 9.39 6.36
N GLY A 492 -7.13 8.09 6.19
CA GLY A 492 -7.89 7.53 5.07
C GLY A 492 -7.06 7.20 3.84
N ARG A 493 -5.82 7.65 3.81
CA ARG A 493 -4.83 7.38 2.75
C ARG A 493 -3.43 7.34 3.36
N GLY A 494 -2.58 6.44 2.88
CA GLY A 494 -1.17 6.43 3.26
C GLY A 494 -0.42 7.64 2.69
N ILE A 495 0.73 7.95 3.29
CA ILE A 495 1.73 8.85 2.70
C ILE A 495 2.27 8.19 1.41
N VAL A 496 2.51 6.89 1.46
CA VAL A 496 2.62 6.01 0.29
C VAL A 496 1.29 5.26 0.15
N ASP A 497 0.70 5.26 -1.04
CA ASP A 497 -0.58 4.60 -1.31
C ASP A 497 -0.48 3.82 -2.63
N PRO A 498 -0.82 2.52 -2.69
CA PRO A 498 -1.26 1.66 -1.57
C PRO A 498 -0.24 1.53 -0.42
N VAL A 499 -0.70 1.16 0.77
CA VAL A 499 0.10 1.23 2.03
C VAL A 499 1.30 0.30 2.08
N ASP A 500 1.30 -0.74 1.25
CA ASP A 500 2.31 -1.81 1.11
C ASP A 500 3.08 -1.71 -0.21
N ASP A 501 3.04 -0.55 -0.87
CA ASP A 501 3.58 -0.35 -2.22
C ASP A 501 4.74 0.66 -2.27
N PHE A 502 5.80 0.37 -1.51
CA PHE A 502 7.01 1.20 -1.49
C PHE A 502 7.89 0.88 -2.69
N ARG A 503 7.87 1.80 -3.65
CA ARG A 503 8.56 1.67 -4.94
C ARG A 503 9.13 3.02 -5.35
N VAL A 504 10.24 3.04 -6.10
CA VAL A 504 10.80 4.30 -6.61
C VAL A 504 9.78 4.98 -7.53
N SER A 505 9.07 4.16 -8.30
CA SER A 505 7.98 4.61 -9.16
C SER A 505 6.71 5.04 -8.40
N ASN A 506 6.58 4.79 -7.10
CA ASN A 506 5.45 5.24 -6.26
C ASN A 506 5.97 6.03 -5.05
N PRO A 507 6.48 7.26 -5.27
CA PRO A 507 7.11 8.02 -4.21
C PRO A 507 6.10 8.46 -3.13
N PRO A 508 6.54 8.66 -1.87
CA PRO A 508 5.70 9.23 -0.82
C PRO A 508 5.20 10.63 -1.18
N THR A 509 3.95 10.95 -0.82
CA THR A 509 3.41 12.31 -1.01
C THR A 509 4.10 13.35 -0.13
N ASN A 510 4.65 12.91 1.01
CA ASN A 510 5.46 13.72 1.91
C ASN A 510 6.57 12.85 2.53
N GLU A 511 7.73 12.83 1.87
CA GLU A 511 8.88 12.00 2.26
C GLU A 511 9.45 12.41 3.62
N ASP A 512 9.61 13.71 3.87
CA ASP A 512 10.13 14.21 5.16
C ASP A 512 9.23 13.79 6.33
N LEU A 513 7.91 13.84 6.15
CA LEU A 513 6.94 13.36 7.15
C LEU A 513 7.09 11.86 7.44
N LEU A 514 7.21 11.05 6.39
CA LEU A 514 7.35 9.60 6.53
C LEU A 514 8.66 9.23 7.23
N GLU A 515 9.77 9.86 6.85
CA GLU A 515 11.08 9.67 7.50
C GLU A 515 11.02 10.07 8.98
N TRP A 516 10.43 11.23 9.28
CA TRP A 516 10.30 11.70 10.66
C TRP A 516 9.46 10.75 11.51
N LEU A 517 8.30 10.30 11.00
CA LEU A 517 7.44 9.35 11.72
C LEU A 517 8.16 8.01 11.94
N ALA A 518 8.87 7.50 10.94
CA ALA A 518 9.60 6.24 11.05
C ALA A 518 10.72 6.33 12.09
N HIS A 519 11.47 7.43 12.11
CA HIS A 519 12.52 7.69 13.09
C HIS A 519 11.95 7.91 14.51
N ASP A 520 10.88 8.68 14.64
CA ASP A 520 10.19 8.86 15.93
C ASP A 520 9.71 7.51 16.48
N PHE A 521 9.11 6.67 15.63
CA PHE A 521 8.62 5.36 16.03
C PHE A 521 9.73 4.40 16.46
N SER A 522 10.83 4.31 15.70
CA SER A 522 11.95 3.43 16.04
C SER A 522 12.68 3.90 17.31
N SER A 523 12.88 5.21 17.47
CA SER A 523 13.54 5.79 18.66
C SER A 523 12.72 5.66 19.95
N HIS A 524 11.39 5.51 19.84
CA HIS A 524 10.49 5.21 20.95
C HIS A 524 10.24 3.70 21.13
N GLY A 525 11.15 2.84 20.66
CA GLY A 525 11.11 1.41 20.90
C GLY A 525 9.91 0.72 20.24
N TYR A 526 9.52 1.18 19.06
CA TYR A 526 8.43 0.59 18.26
C TYR A 526 7.08 0.52 19.01
N ASP A 527 6.80 1.49 19.89
CA ASP A 527 5.55 1.61 20.65
C ASP A 527 4.39 2.13 19.77
N LEU A 528 3.44 1.25 19.44
CA LEU A 528 2.29 1.58 18.62
C LEU A 528 1.37 2.63 19.28
N LYS A 529 1.20 2.61 20.61
CA LYS A 529 0.39 3.62 21.29
C LYS A 529 1.05 4.98 21.27
N HIS A 530 2.40 5.04 21.32
CA HIS A 530 3.14 6.28 21.09
C HIS A 530 2.86 6.85 19.70
N LEU A 531 3.06 6.07 18.65
CA LEU A 531 2.78 6.48 17.27
C LEU A 531 1.34 6.99 17.10
N MET A 532 0.36 6.21 17.58
CA MET A 532 -1.05 6.59 17.48
C MET A 532 -1.34 7.89 18.23
N ARG A 533 -0.81 8.05 19.45
CA ARG A 533 -0.91 9.28 20.24
C ARG A 533 -0.33 10.48 19.50
N THR A 534 0.84 10.32 18.88
CA THR A 534 1.50 11.38 18.12
C THR A 534 0.64 11.83 16.93
N ILE A 535 0.07 10.87 16.18
CA ILE A 535 -0.79 11.18 15.03
C ILE A 535 -2.08 11.89 15.47
N VAL A 536 -2.85 11.32 16.41
CA VAL A 536 -4.18 11.86 16.75
C VAL A 536 -4.12 13.20 17.50
N ASN A 537 -2.99 13.53 18.14
CA ASN A 537 -2.78 14.83 18.77
C ASN A 537 -2.32 15.91 17.78
N SER A 538 -1.96 15.57 16.54
CA SER A 538 -1.60 16.57 15.52
C SER A 538 -2.80 17.45 15.16
N ARG A 539 -2.56 18.68 14.69
CA ARG A 539 -3.60 19.51 14.07
C ARG A 539 -4.11 18.87 12.78
N THR A 540 -3.23 18.22 12.02
CA THR A 540 -3.55 17.52 10.78
C THR A 540 -4.66 16.47 10.97
N TYR A 541 -4.58 15.64 12.02
CA TYR A 541 -5.66 14.70 12.33
C TYR A 541 -6.95 15.38 12.77
N GLN A 542 -6.85 16.57 13.38
CA GLN A 542 -7.98 17.33 13.95
C GLN A 542 -8.60 18.32 12.96
N LEU A 543 -8.29 18.23 11.67
CA LEU A 543 -8.94 19.05 10.64
C LEU A 543 -10.39 18.61 10.44
N SER A 544 -11.26 19.54 10.07
CA SER A 544 -12.63 19.27 9.65
C SER A 544 -12.64 18.51 8.33
N SER A 545 -13.72 17.77 8.07
CA SER A 545 -13.97 17.16 6.76
C SER A 545 -14.59 18.14 5.74
N GLN A 546 -14.90 19.37 6.17
CA GLN A 546 -15.38 20.41 5.29
C GLN A 546 -14.17 21.10 4.62
N PRO A 547 -14.02 20.99 3.29
CA PRO A 547 -12.95 21.67 2.58
C PRO A 547 -13.20 23.19 2.53
N ASN A 548 -12.12 23.95 2.39
CA ASN A 548 -12.13 25.36 2.04
C ASN A 548 -11.88 25.54 0.52
N ASP A 549 -12.00 26.76 0.02
CA ASP A 549 -11.84 27.07 -1.41
C ASP A 549 -10.47 26.66 -1.99
N SER A 550 -9.42 26.64 -1.17
CA SER A 550 -8.07 26.31 -1.61
C SER A 550 -7.79 24.82 -1.69
N ASN A 551 -8.54 23.98 -0.96
CA ASN A 551 -8.24 22.57 -0.78
C ASN A 551 -9.35 21.61 -1.25
N LEU A 552 -10.42 22.12 -1.85
CA LEU A 552 -11.55 21.34 -2.35
C LEU A 552 -11.16 20.17 -3.27
N ALA A 553 -10.11 20.31 -4.06
CA ALA A 553 -9.63 19.28 -4.98
C ALA A 553 -8.54 18.37 -4.38
N ASP A 554 -8.02 18.68 -3.19
CA ASP A 554 -6.93 17.91 -2.60
C ASP A 554 -7.45 16.65 -1.89
N ASN A 555 -7.07 15.47 -2.38
CA ASN A 555 -7.36 14.19 -1.72
C ASN A 555 -6.09 13.42 -1.36
N LYS A 556 -4.90 14.03 -1.47
CA LYS A 556 -3.61 13.35 -1.33
C LYS A 556 -2.71 13.96 -0.24
N ASN A 557 -2.89 15.24 0.08
CA ASN A 557 -1.95 16.02 0.90
C ASN A 557 -2.46 16.32 2.31
N PHE A 558 -3.51 15.65 2.76
CA PHE A 558 -4.01 15.73 4.15
C PHE A 558 -4.41 17.17 4.56
N SER A 559 -4.94 17.95 3.61
CA SER A 559 -5.44 19.31 3.88
C SER A 559 -6.75 19.36 4.65
N HIS A 560 -7.46 18.24 4.73
CA HIS A 560 -8.71 18.09 5.48
C HIS A 560 -8.90 16.61 5.86
N SER A 561 -9.84 16.34 6.76
CA SER A 561 -10.17 14.96 7.14
C SER A 561 -10.98 14.28 6.03
N LEU A 562 -10.48 13.16 5.53
CA LEU A 562 -11.22 12.36 4.56
C LEU A 562 -12.33 11.58 5.26
N LYS A 563 -13.52 11.57 4.66
CA LYS A 563 -14.65 10.78 5.13
C LYS A 563 -14.38 9.31 4.88
N ARG A 564 -14.31 8.51 5.96
CA ARG A 564 -13.95 7.08 5.93
C ARG A 564 -15.16 6.25 6.35
N ARG A 565 -15.54 5.27 5.53
CA ARG A 565 -16.60 4.32 5.92
C ARG A 565 -16.15 3.51 7.14
N LEU A 566 -17.04 3.32 8.10
CA LEU A 566 -16.79 2.43 9.22
C LEU A 566 -16.59 0.99 8.77
N SER A 567 -15.73 0.25 9.49
CA SER A 567 -15.59 -1.19 9.28
C SER A 567 -16.91 -1.90 9.59
N ALA A 568 -17.12 -3.06 8.98
CA ALA A 568 -18.36 -3.83 9.16
C ALA A 568 -18.67 -4.10 10.64
N GLU A 569 -17.64 -4.45 11.41
CA GLU A 569 -17.72 -4.75 12.83
C GLU A 569 -18.05 -3.50 13.66
N VAL A 570 -17.34 -2.39 13.42
CA VAL A 570 -17.57 -1.12 14.13
C VAL A 570 -18.98 -0.58 13.83
N LEU A 571 -19.44 -0.69 12.58
CA LEU A 571 -20.78 -0.25 12.20
C LEU A 571 -21.87 -1.14 12.82
N LEU A 572 -21.69 -2.46 12.83
CA LEU A 572 -22.63 -3.39 13.47
C LEU A 572 -22.70 -3.17 14.98
N ASP A 573 -21.55 -2.94 15.62
CA ASP A 573 -21.48 -2.61 17.03
C ASP A 573 -22.09 -1.24 17.34
N ALA A 574 -21.97 -0.25 16.44
CA ALA A 574 -22.62 1.04 16.55
C ALA A 574 -24.15 0.92 16.50
N VAL A 575 -24.69 0.14 15.56
CA VAL A 575 -26.13 -0.19 15.48
C VAL A 575 -26.58 -0.91 16.75
N SER A 576 -25.79 -1.87 17.23
CA SER A 576 -26.11 -2.63 18.45
C SER A 576 -26.04 -1.77 19.70
N ASP A 577 -25.11 -0.80 19.78
CA ASP A 577 -24.99 0.12 20.91
C ASP A 577 -26.14 1.13 20.96
N LEU A 578 -26.64 1.58 19.79
CA LEU A 578 -27.80 2.47 19.65
C LEU A 578 -29.11 1.74 20.03
N THR A 579 -29.35 0.55 19.46
CA THR A 579 -30.58 -0.23 19.68
C THR A 579 -30.58 -0.95 21.03
N GLY A 580 -29.40 -1.23 21.59
CA GLY A 580 -29.23 -2.08 22.77
C GLY A 580 -29.32 -3.58 22.49
N ILE A 581 -29.40 -3.99 21.22
CA ILE A 581 -29.58 -5.38 20.81
C ILE A 581 -28.35 -5.85 20.02
N ARG A 582 -27.67 -6.88 20.54
CA ARG A 582 -26.50 -7.49 19.89
C ARG A 582 -26.87 -8.73 19.10
N ASP A 583 -26.10 -9.02 18.07
CA ASP A 583 -26.14 -10.31 17.38
C ASP A 583 -25.44 -11.39 18.21
N ALA A 584 -25.81 -12.64 17.95
CA ALA A 584 -25.10 -13.80 18.46
C ALA A 584 -24.14 -14.31 17.39
N PHE A 585 -22.89 -14.56 17.78
CA PHE A 585 -21.87 -15.10 16.88
C PHE A 585 -21.50 -16.51 17.33
N SER A 586 -21.43 -17.45 16.38
CA SER A 586 -21.03 -18.83 16.67
C SER A 586 -19.63 -18.87 17.29
N GLY A 587 -19.44 -19.71 18.31
CA GLY A 587 -18.15 -19.84 18.99
C GLY A 587 -17.73 -18.64 19.86
N LEU A 588 -18.63 -17.69 20.11
CA LEU A 588 -18.42 -16.58 21.04
C LEU A 588 -19.46 -16.57 22.16
N PRO A 589 -19.13 -16.04 23.36
CA PRO A 589 -20.11 -15.85 24.43
C PRO A 589 -21.31 -14.99 24.01
N PRO A 590 -22.50 -15.19 24.60
CA PRO A 590 -23.64 -14.30 24.37
C PRO A 590 -23.28 -12.84 24.64
N ASN A 591 -23.82 -11.92 23.83
CA ASN A 591 -23.56 -10.48 23.89
C ASN A 591 -22.12 -10.05 23.56
N SER A 592 -21.33 -10.90 22.91
CA SER A 592 -20.04 -10.50 22.35
C SER A 592 -20.21 -9.40 21.29
N ARG A 593 -19.19 -8.54 21.16
CA ARG A 593 -19.12 -7.51 20.14
C ARG A 593 -18.68 -8.08 18.79
N ALA A 594 -19.06 -7.42 17.70
CA ALA A 594 -18.59 -7.78 16.38
C ALA A 594 -17.05 -7.63 16.26
N VAL A 595 -16.46 -6.63 16.92
CA VAL A 595 -14.99 -6.48 17.00
C VAL A 595 -14.27 -7.58 17.81
N GLN A 596 -15.02 -8.52 18.41
CA GLN A 596 -14.46 -9.67 19.12
C GLN A 596 -14.46 -10.95 18.26
N THR A 597 -14.90 -10.84 17.01
CA THR A 597 -14.85 -11.93 16.05
C THR A 597 -13.40 -12.29 15.67
N TRP A 598 -13.12 -13.59 15.66
CA TRP A 598 -11.77 -14.12 15.47
C TRP A 598 -11.58 -14.87 14.14
N ASN A 599 -12.65 -15.05 13.35
CA ASN A 599 -12.59 -15.66 12.02
C ASN A 599 -13.67 -15.07 11.08
N HIS A 600 -13.55 -15.36 9.78
CA HIS A 600 -14.43 -14.87 8.72
C HIS A 600 -15.59 -15.83 8.36
N GLU A 601 -15.61 -17.04 8.91
CA GLU A 601 -16.61 -18.09 8.62
C GLU A 601 -17.87 -17.96 9.50
N LEU A 602 -17.97 -16.92 10.34
CA LEU A 602 -19.13 -16.68 11.19
C LEU A 602 -20.33 -16.23 10.34
N ASP A 603 -21.49 -16.87 10.47
CA ASP A 603 -22.70 -16.45 9.76
C ASP A 603 -23.12 -15.01 10.14
N SER A 604 -23.07 -14.09 9.17
CA SER A 604 -23.54 -12.71 9.35
C SER A 604 -23.71 -11.97 8.03
N ASP A 605 -24.95 -11.90 7.54
CA ASP A 605 -25.30 -11.15 6.32
C ASP A 605 -24.85 -9.68 6.37
N PHE A 606 -24.86 -9.08 7.56
CA PHE A 606 -24.41 -7.70 7.75
C PHE A 606 -22.90 -7.59 7.53
N LEU A 607 -22.10 -8.42 8.19
CA LEU A 607 -20.65 -8.34 8.07
C LEU A 607 -20.20 -8.63 6.61
N ASP A 608 -20.88 -9.56 5.93
CA ASP A 608 -20.64 -9.85 4.51
C ASP A 608 -21.01 -8.68 3.61
N ALA A 609 -22.21 -8.10 3.76
CA ALA A 609 -22.65 -6.96 2.96
C ALA A 609 -21.72 -5.74 3.11
N PHE A 610 -21.15 -5.55 4.31
CA PHE A 610 -20.24 -4.45 4.61
C PHE A 610 -18.76 -4.75 4.35
N GLY A 611 -18.47 -5.88 3.72
CA GLY A 611 -17.16 -6.21 3.16
C GLY A 611 -16.13 -6.61 4.22
N ARG A 612 -16.51 -7.45 5.20
CA ARG A 612 -15.50 -8.08 6.07
C ARG A 612 -14.46 -8.80 5.21
N PRO A 613 -13.15 -8.70 5.52
CA PRO A 613 -12.11 -9.37 4.74
C PRO A 613 -12.26 -10.90 4.75
N ASN A 614 -12.00 -11.54 3.60
CA ASN A 614 -11.94 -12.99 3.48
C ASN A 614 -10.49 -13.44 3.76
N ALA A 615 -10.26 -14.13 4.88
CA ALA A 615 -8.93 -14.60 5.28
C ALA A 615 -8.34 -15.71 4.36
N SER A 616 -9.09 -16.13 3.33
CA SER A 616 -8.68 -17.11 2.32
C SER A 616 -8.15 -16.48 1.03
N GLN A 617 -8.31 -15.17 0.85
CA GLN A 617 -7.83 -14.50 -0.34
C GLN A 617 -6.29 -14.44 -0.31
N GLU A 618 -5.68 -14.81 -1.44
CA GLU A 618 -4.24 -14.65 -1.63
C GLU A 618 -3.93 -13.17 -1.89
N CYS A 619 -2.85 -12.69 -1.26
CA CYS A 619 -2.61 -11.33 -0.77
C CYS A 619 -3.48 -10.95 0.45
N PRO A 620 -2.88 -10.49 1.56
CA PRO A 620 -3.62 -9.92 2.68
C PRO A 620 -4.53 -8.79 2.20
N CYS A 621 -5.84 -8.92 2.46
CA CYS A 621 -6.81 -7.95 1.97
C CYS A 621 -6.84 -6.73 2.88
N GLU A 622 -6.28 -5.62 2.41
CA GLU A 622 -6.58 -4.31 2.99
C GLU A 622 -8.10 -4.07 2.90
N ARG A 623 -8.68 -3.51 3.96
CA ARG A 623 -10.14 -3.32 4.06
C ARG A 623 -10.64 -2.35 2.99
N ASP A 624 -11.55 -2.80 2.14
CA ASP A 624 -12.18 -1.92 1.15
C ASP A 624 -13.18 -0.98 1.83
N ARG A 625 -12.86 0.32 1.81
CA ARG A 625 -13.68 1.39 2.38
C ARG A 625 -14.71 1.96 1.39
N LYS A 626 -14.73 1.48 0.15
CA LYS A 626 -15.70 1.94 -0.86
C LYS A 626 -17.12 1.59 -0.43
N SER A 627 -18.04 2.49 -0.77
CA SER A 627 -19.48 2.30 -0.60
C SER A 627 -20.04 1.47 -1.76
N SER A 628 -21.03 0.62 -1.48
CA SER A 628 -21.76 -0.12 -2.51
C SER A 628 -23.28 0.09 -2.41
N VAL A 629 -23.98 -0.09 -3.53
CA VAL A 629 -25.46 -0.08 -3.56
C VAL A 629 -26.03 -1.18 -2.66
N VAL A 630 -25.36 -2.33 -2.59
CA VAL A 630 -25.75 -3.46 -1.74
C VAL A 630 -25.77 -3.04 -0.26
N GLN A 631 -24.77 -2.28 0.20
CA GLN A 631 -24.71 -1.80 1.58
C GLN A 631 -25.87 -0.85 1.92
N ALA A 632 -26.17 0.10 1.04
CA ALA A 632 -27.29 1.02 1.22
C ALA A 632 -28.62 0.27 1.26
N LEU A 633 -28.85 -0.65 0.31
CA LEU A 633 -30.06 -1.48 0.29
C LEU A 633 -30.19 -2.37 1.51
N HIS A 634 -29.08 -2.88 2.06
CA HIS A 634 -29.08 -3.68 3.28
C HIS A 634 -29.57 -2.86 4.48
N LEU A 635 -29.06 -1.64 4.70
CA LEU A 635 -29.52 -0.78 5.82
C LEU A 635 -30.98 -0.37 5.69
N MET A 636 -31.48 -0.20 4.48
CA MET A 636 -32.88 0.19 4.27
C MET A 636 -33.85 -0.97 4.51
N ASN A 637 -33.48 -2.19 4.10
CA ASN A 637 -34.43 -3.30 3.94
C ASN A 637 -34.15 -4.54 4.81
N SER A 638 -33.09 -4.55 5.61
CA SER A 638 -32.73 -5.74 6.40
C SER A 638 -33.75 -6.03 7.50
N ASN A 639 -34.36 -7.22 7.46
CA ASN A 639 -35.24 -7.72 8.52
C ASN A 639 -34.52 -7.80 9.88
N SER A 640 -33.21 -8.10 9.88
CA SER A 640 -32.41 -8.13 11.11
C SER A 640 -32.33 -6.76 11.75
N LEU A 641 -32.10 -5.70 10.95
CA LEU A 641 -32.08 -4.33 11.46
C LEU A 641 -33.46 -3.91 11.99
N GLN A 642 -34.54 -4.21 11.27
CA GLN A 642 -35.90 -3.89 11.72
C GLN A 642 -36.26 -4.60 13.04
N THR A 643 -35.80 -5.85 13.20
CA THR A 643 -35.98 -6.61 14.45
C THR A 643 -35.21 -5.98 15.61
N LYS A 644 -34.01 -5.45 15.38
CA LYS A 644 -33.24 -4.72 16.41
C LYS A 644 -33.93 -3.42 16.83
N LEU A 645 -34.47 -2.66 15.88
CA LEU A 645 -35.15 -1.39 16.13
C LEU A 645 -36.43 -1.58 16.97
N SER A 646 -37.26 -2.56 16.61
CA SER A 646 -38.56 -2.86 17.23
C SER A 646 -38.49 -3.83 18.43
N SER A 647 -37.29 -4.16 18.90
CA SER A 647 -37.12 -5.19 19.93
C SER A 647 -37.75 -4.82 21.28
N PRO A 648 -38.56 -5.70 21.91
CA PRO A 648 -39.19 -5.42 23.21
C PRO A 648 -38.21 -5.19 24.36
N SER A 649 -36.98 -5.71 24.25
CA SER A 649 -35.90 -5.55 25.23
C SER A 649 -34.87 -4.47 24.86
N GLY A 650 -35.09 -3.75 23.75
CA GLY A 650 -34.18 -2.73 23.24
C GLY A 650 -34.23 -1.40 24.01
N LYS A 651 -33.17 -0.61 23.86
CA LYS A 651 -33.08 0.76 24.42
C LYS A 651 -34.16 1.69 23.86
N LEU A 652 -34.48 1.54 22.58
CA LEU A 652 -35.52 2.36 21.92
C LEU A 652 -36.90 2.10 22.55
N LYS A 653 -37.25 0.84 22.78
CA LYS A 653 -38.47 0.47 23.50
C LYS A 653 -38.49 0.99 24.93
N ALA A 654 -37.36 0.98 25.62
CA ALA A 654 -37.24 1.56 26.96
C ALA A 654 -37.46 3.09 26.96
N LEU A 655 -36.92 3.80 25.96
CA LEU A 655 -37.17 5.24 25.77
C LEU A 655 -38.64 5.54 25.45
N ALA A 656 -39.28 4.71 24.62
CA ALA A 656 -40.69 4.83 24.27
C ALA A 656 -41.60 4.67 25.49
N LYS A 657 -41.33 3.68 26.35
CA LYS A 657 -42.04 3.46 27.63
C LYS A 657 -41.74 4.49 28.71
N GLY A 658 -40.63 5.22 28.58
CA GLY A 658 -40.21 6.23 29.53
C GLY A 658 -41.01 7.54 29.43
N ASN A 659 -41.01 8.32 30.51
CA ASN A 659 -41.74 9.59 30.63
C ASN A 659 -40.94 10.82 30.18
N LEU A 660 -39.85 10.65 29.42
CA LEU A 660 -39.05 11.78 28.95
C LEU A 660 -39.85 12.63 27.94
N PRO A 661 -39.84 13.97 28.02
CA PRO A 661 -40.42 14.82 26.98
C PRO A 661 -39.80 14.53 25.61
N GLU A 662 -40.60 14.62 24.54
CA GLU A 662 -40.17 14.29 23.17
C GLU A 662 -38.86 14.98 22.75
N PRO A 663 -38.62 16.29 23.02
CA PRO A 663 -37.35 16.92 22.68
C PRO A 663 -36.14 16.28 23.39
N LYS A 664 -36.33 15.80 24.63
CA LYS A 664 -35.28 15.11 25.37
C LYS A 664 -35.04 13.71 24.80
N VAL A 665 -36.08 13.01 24.37
CA VAL A 665 -35.94 11.72 23.68
C VAL A 665 -35.13 11.87 22.40
N VAL A 666 -35.46 12.86 21.57
CA VAL A 666 -34.68 13.17 20.35
C VAL A 666 -33.22 13.42 20.72
N THR A 667 -32.97 14.22 21.76
CA THR A 667 -31.60 14.51 22.22
C THR A 667 -30.84 13.25 22.62
N GLU A 668 -31.45 12.32 23.35
CA GLU A 668 -30.81 11.05 23.74
C GLU A 668 -30.47 10.18 22.52
N ILE A 669 -31.36 10.13 21.52
CA ILE A 669 -31.12 9.37 20.28
C ILE A 669 -29.97 9.98 19.47
N TYR A 670 -29.92 11.31 19.32
CA TYR A 670 -28.83 12.01 18.65
C TYR A 670 -27.48 11.81 19.36
N LEU A 671 -27.46 11.86 20.69
CA LEU A 671 -26.24 11.60 21.46
C LEU A 671 -25.78 10.14 21.34
N ALA A 672 -26.71 9.19 21.24
CA ALA A 672 -26.38 7.78 21.04
C ALA A 672 -25.92 7.48 19.61
N ALA A 673 -26.47 8.15 18.59
CA ALA A 673 -26.16 7.91 17.19
C ALA A 673 -24.94 8.69 16.69
N TYR A 674 -24.89 9.99 16.98
CA TYR A 674 -23.90 10.94 16.44
C TYR A 674 -22.96 11.53 17.49
N ASN A 675 -23.20 11.31 18.78
CA ASN A 675 -22.39 11.85 19.87
C ASN A 675 -22.37 13.38 19.95
N ARG A 676 -23.42 14.03 19.40
CA ARG A 676 -23.66 15.47 19.48
C ARG A 676 -25.12 15.76 19.81
N LEU A 677 -25.39 17.01 20.18
CA LEU A 677 -26.76 17.51 20.28
C LEU A 677 -27.35 17.74 18.88
N PRO A 678 -28.67 17.56 18.71
CA PRO A 678 -29.33 17.97 17.48
C PRO A 678 -29.25 19.50 17.34
N THR A 679 -29.05 19.98 16.12
CA THR A 679 -29.24 21.40 15.79
C THR A 679 -30.72 21.77 15.92
N ASP A 680 -31.05 23.06 16.02
CA ASP A 680 -32.45 23.52 16.10
C ASP A 680 -33.30 23.03 14.92
N GLN A 681 -32.71 23.00 13.72
CA GLN A 681 -33.39 22.53 12.51
C GLN A 681 -33.62 21.01 12.54
N GLU A 682 -32.63 20.25 12.98
CA GLU A 682 -32.73 18.79 13.15
C GLU A 682 -33.74 18.42 14.24
N LEU A 683 -33.73 19.13 15.37
CA LEU A 683 -34.70 18.93 16.45
C LEU A 683 -36.12 19.20 15.95
N LYS A 684 -36.33 20.31 15.23
CA LYS A 684 -37.63 20.64 14.63
C LYS A 684 -38.09 19.55 13.66
N THR A 685 -37.18 19.02 12.84
CA THR A 685 -37.47 17.96 11.88
C THR A 685 -37.80 16.64 12.58
N ALA A 686 -37.01 16.26 13.59
CA ALA A 686 -37.19 15.04 14.36
C ALA A 686 -38.51 15.03 15.14
N LEU A 687 -38.95 16.19 15.66
CA LEU A 687 -40.24 16.31 16.35
C LEU A 687 -41.45 16.10 15.42
N GLN A 688 -41.29 16.25 14.10
CA GLN A 688 -42.38 15.98 13.15
C GLN A 688 -42.77 14.50 13.15
N PHE A 689 -41.84 13.57 13.39
CA PHE A 689 -42.14 12.13 13.46
C PHE A 689 -43.17 11.79 14.54
N PHE A 690 -43.18 12.52 15.66
CA PHE A 690 -44.14 12.35 16.75
C PHE A 690 -45.53 12.92 16.44
N SER A 691 -45.62 13.83 15.47
CA SER A 691 -46.86 14.53 15.10
C SER A 691 -47.55 13.95 13.86
N GLN A 692 -46.97 12.92 13.22
CA GLN A 692 -47.55 12.33 12.01
C GLN A 692 -48.85 11.55 12.30
N PRO A 693 -49.88 11.62 11.44
CA PRO A 693 -51.11 10.86 11.61
C PRO A 693 -50.84 9.36 11.69
N GLY A 694 -51.31 8.71 12.76
CA GLY A 694 -51.11 7.27 13.00
C GLY A 694 -49.76 6.90 13.60
N SER A 695 -48.86 7.86 13.81
CA SER A 695 -47.58 7.63 14.50
C SER A 695 -47.83 7.53 16.01
N THR A 696 -47.37 6.42 16.61
CA THR A 696 -47.26 6.31 18.06
C THR A 696 -45.89 6.82 18.48
N ARG A 697 -45.74 7.17 19.77
CA ARG A 697 -44.44 7.54 20.34
C ARG A 697 -43.34 6.50 20.06
N GLU A 698 -43.71 5.22 20.04
CA GLU A 698 -42.80 4.13 19.72
C GLU A 698 -42.38 4.14 18.25
N ILE A 699 -43.35 4.20 17.33
CA ILE A 699 -43.10 4.29 15.88
C ILE A 699 -42.21 5.49 15.56
N ALA A 700 -42.49 6.67 16.14
CA ALA A 700 -41.69 7.87 15.93
C ALA A 700 -40.22 7.72 16.36
N ILE A 701 -39.95 6.99 17.46
CA ILE A 701 -38.60 6.74 17.95
C ILE A 701 -37.87 5.74 17.05
N GLU A 702 -38.55 4.67 16.63
CA GLU A 702 -38.02 3.65 15.74
C GLU A 702 -37.68 4.25 14.36
N ASP A 703 -38.60 5.01 13.77
CA ASP A 703 -38.41 5.70 12.49
C ASP A 703 -37.28 6.73 12.55
N LEU A 704 -37.19 7.50 13.64
CA LEU A 704 -36.09 8.44 13.84
C LEU A 704 -34.75 7.70 13.90
N ALA A 705 -34.64 6.64 14.71
CA ALA A 705 -33.41 5.87 14.81
C ALA A 705 -33.03 5.22 13.48
N TRP A 706 -34.01 4.68 12.75
CA TRP A 706 -33.81 4.12 11.41
C TRP A 706 -33.28 5.18 10.42
N ALA A 707 -33.86 6.39 10.44
CA ALA A 707 -33.41 7.49 9.59
C ALA A 707 -31.96 7.92 9.90
N LEU A 708 -31.58 7.98 11.18
CA LEU A 708 -30.21 8.32 11.57
C LEU A 708 -29.22 7.22 11.15
N ILE A 709 -29.55 5.93 11.33
CA ILE A 709 -28.67 4.81 10.93
C ILE A 709 -28.39 4.83 9.40
N ASN A 710 -29.38 5.24 8.60
CA ASN A 710 -29.27 5.32 7.14
C ASN A 710 -28.60 6.62 6.64
N SER A 711 -28.17 7.50 7.53
CA SER A 711 -27.49 8.75 7.17
C SER A 711 -25.99 8.56 6.91
N ALA A 712 -25.41 9.47 6.12
CA ALA A 712 -23.96 9.51 5.92
C ALA A 712 -23.19 9.76 7.24
N GLU A 713 -23.71 10.58 8.15
CA GLU A 713 -23.04 10.89 9.42
C GLU A 713 -22.91 9.66 10.34
N PHE A 714 -23.84 8.70 10.25
CA PHE A 714 -23.76 7.46 11.00
C PHE A 714 -22.73 6.50 10.40
N VAL A 715 -22.74 6.34 9.07
CA VAL A 715 -21.96 5.33 8.34
C VAL A 715 -20.49 5.73 8.13
N PHE A 716 -20.19 7.03 8.13
CA PHE A 716 -18.85 7.56 7.91
C PHE A 716 -18.25 8.19 9.16
N ASN A 717 -17.01 7.81 9.45
CA ASN A 717 -16.12 8.60 10.29
C ASN A 717 -15.65 9.83 9.49
N HIS A 718 -15.73 11.02 10.06
CA HIS A 718 -15.53 12.28 9.35
C HIS A 718 -14.64 13.22 10.13
#